data_AF-A0A2S6A3J6-F1
#
_entry.id   AF-A0A2S6A3J6-F1
#
_cell.length_a   1.000
_cell.length_b   1.000
_cell.length_c   1.000
_cell.angle_alpha   90.00
_cell.angle_beta   90.00
_cell.angle_gamma   90.00
#
_symmetry.space_group_name_H-M   'P 1'
#
loop_
_entity.id
_entity.type
_entity.pdbx_description
1 polymer ?
#
loop_
_entity_poly.entity_id
_entity_poly.type
_entity_poly.pdbx_seq_one_letter_code
_entity_poly.pdbx_strand_id
1 'polypeptide(L)'
;MPDVRGDVRRIQNLLRRVTVPDERPRVLPVLFRYRKTRRTPPPIVCLISSAAPLSADGLLRRCGDWLASPGSRRAVPRAVVQIPKLEPSTPDHPPEGPDELDPRFLALLQELYKCFSSDDTAMGPIPFPRYRTADWLMRQRLEGAATEASAQLRERLPELLRRGPAAEHSTTALGAIGGTVSRVLTVVLSMWPIVRLWLFVSSHVPGLSPVSYWFMHQRYLTPRLSNSFVGFGVRLAEPMRRRENNEQIAKLLVNAFLEDLRVAYRRRLWRPSSWRRTAYPVALLDGVEPGDSATGLMRYVNEIRNETGLFDPLALISRIEDSVEHPHLHFESLDSRDDPLSSWQADIDGRRRRRRTDSWYLSLPLPDSLSGTLEPFEHAELAQPPAPPWAARRSVVTVIALLPVAALVAATVSAVQPRIAVGCTAWPWHAGVDVVVRGTECIGLSAGAAQVFADDEELAEMEREVFRQNTVAARLRHDNPRRPLVTLIYFAGMTYTDRNVRYPHAQAEELAGLAVQQRRANKQNGESEPLLRIVIANGGSTMRYATWVVEHQISRLVRSDPTVVGVIGLDRSTAETRRAIARLGELGVPTMATTLSADGLDAVSPTYFQPVPDNHAQAELVAEYAAGARNADGTRRYDKVTVYAPTDRDDIYVRTLADDLEAVLAQRHMLGDVYTWSEQQQIYGLPLPCAPADPDAPRTLLFFAGRNPDFGPFVNVAAQHCGDAPPPILANDTATRAVSDKLVQNAAPIGFPVRYVAKGVPALLAGSNCVRDGAPDRMEHAGLSLRSLCAELTQLRRDLPHFHESWPGDRTGITFDVAELFLRAVQRNRSRPERSAADGAIDRAAIGLELRRPDLDADTITGKLRFDGPGGIATGASIGVLVTSDLNDPDLPPKCLVMYPIAPERRTPTGCPAGTESDGEKWEQPTG
;
A
#
# COMPACT_ATOMS: atom_id res chain seq x y z
N MET A 1 80.06 -19.53 15.37
CA MET A 1 79.25 -18.31 15.61
C MET A 1 77.80 -18.68 15.35
N PRO A 2 76.85 -18.33 16.23
CA PRO A 2 75.43 -18.60 15.99
C PRO A 2 74.94 -17.87 14.72
N ASP A 3 74.28 -18.59 13.80
CA ASP A 3 73.73 -18.06 12.55
C ASP A 3 72.34 -17.44 12.78
N VAL A 4 72.33 -16.25 13.40
CA VAL A 4 71.09 -15.51 13.72
C VAL A 4 70.23 -15.28 12.46
N ARG A 5 70.84 -14.96 11.31
CA ARG A 5 70.10 -14.71 10.06
C ARG A 5 69.46 -15.98 9.51
N GLY A 6 70.17 -17.11 9.54
CA GLY A 6 69.63 -18.41 9.17
C GLY A 6 68.44 -18.82 10.03
N ASP A 7 68.57 -18.68 11.35
CA ASP A 7 67.53 -19.05 12.31
C ASP A 7 66.29 -18.15 12.21
N VAL A 8 66.46 -16.83 12.02
CA VAL A 8 65.34 -15.91 11.73
C VAL A 8 64.61 -16.32 10.45
N ARG A 9 65.34 -16.65 9.38
CA ARG A 9 64.73 -17.09 8.11
C ARG A 9 63.96 -18.40 8.26
N ARG A 10 64.46 -19.33 9.08
CA ARG A 10 63.76 -20.60 9.40
C ARG A 10 62.45 -20.32 10.14
N ILE A 11 62.45 -19.45 11.16
CA ILE A 11 61.23 -19.03 11.88
C ILE A 11 60.24 -18.32 10.94
N GLN A 12 60.70 -17.40 10.09
CA GLN A 12 59.84 -16.73 9.10
C GLN A 12 59.19 -17.74 8.12
N ASN A 13 59.95 -18.74 7.66
CA ASN A 13 59.43 -19.79 6.80
C ASN A 13 58.41 -20.70 7.51
N LEU A 14 58.69 -21.06 8.77
CA LEU A 14 57.75 -21.82 9.61
C LEU A 14 56.45 -21.04 9.79
N LEU A 15 56.54 -19.77 10.19
CA LEU A 15 55.38 -18.88 10.34
C LEU A 15 54.63 -18.74 9.03
N ARG A 16 55.32 -18.52 7.90
CA ARG A 16 54.65 -18.46 6.58
C ARG A 16 53.79 -19.69 6.31
N ARG A 17 54.33 -20.89 6.53
CA ARG A 17 53.64 -22.15 6.23
C ARG A 17 52.51 -22.47 7.20
N VAL A 18 52.64 -22.05 8.46
CA VAL A 18 51.58 -22.20 9.46
C VAL A 18 50.45 -21.19 9.23
N THR A 19 50.78 -19.98 8.75
CA THR A 19 49.82 -18.87 8.57
C THR A 19 49.11 -18.87 7.22
N VAL A 20 49.79 -19.28 6.15
CA VAL A 20 49.23 -19.24 4.81
C VAL A 20 48.81 -20.64 4.37
N PRO A 21 47.53 -20.86 4.07
CA PRO A 21 47.06 -22.15 3.59
C PRO A 21 47.67 -22.50 2.22
N ASP A 22 47.97 -23.77 2.02
CA ASP A 22 48.63 -24.29 0.80
C ASP A 22 47.83 -24.05 -0.50
N GLU A 23 46.52 -23.82 -0.40
CA GLU A 23 45.63 -23.61 -1.55
C GLU A 23 45.25 -22.14 -1.71
N ARG A 24 45.62 -21.53 -2.85
CA ARG A 24 45.02 -20.26 -3.29
C ARG A 24 43.49 -20.43 -3.42
N PRO A 25 42.67 -19.55 -2.85
CA PRO A 25 41.21 -19.68 -2.95
C PRO A 25 40.77 -19.52 -4.41
N ARG A 26 40.18 -20.56 -4.98
CA ARG A 26 39.54 -20.54 -6.32
C ARG A 26 38.04 -20.75 -6.14
N VAL A 27 37.23 -19.84 -6.70
CA VAL A 27 35.76 -19.87 -6.52
C VAL A 27 35.12 -21.00 -7.33
N LEU A 28 35.55 -21.20 -8.58
CA LEU A 28 35.01 -22.19 -9.51
C LEU A 28 35.13 -23.66 -9.03
N PRO A 29 36.28 -24.15 -8.52
CA PRO A 29 36.38 -25.53 -8.04
C PRO A 29 35.46 -25.87 -6.86
N VAL A 30 35.06 -24.90 -6.04
CA VAL A 30 34.12 -25.13 -4.92
C VAL A 30 32.67 -25.35 -5.41
N LEU A 31 32.32 -24.86 -6.60
CA LEU A 31 31.03 -25.14 -7.25
C LEU A 31 30.97 -26.59 -7.79
N PHE A 32 32.10 -27.14 -8.22
CA PHE A 32 32.14 -28.38 -9.00
C PHE A 32 32.84 -29.57 -8.31
N ARG A 33 33.59 -29.37 -7.22
CA ARG A 33 34.20 -30.47 -6.43
C ARG A 33 33.52 -30.61 -5.07
N TYR A 34 32.59 -31.55 -4.99
CA TYR A 34 32.16 -32.13 -3.73
C TYR A 34 33.17 -33.24 -3.35
N ARG A 35 33.91 -33.06 -2.24
CA ARG A 35 34.97 -33.95 -1.68
C ARG A 35 36.37 -33.73 -2.32
N LYS A 36 37.52 -33.82 -1.62
CA LYS A 36 37.90 -34.82 -0.60
C LYS A 36 39.19 -34.49 0.20
N THR A 37 39.55 -33.22 0.43
CA THR A 37 40.68 -32.88 1.34
C THR A 37 40.13 -32.28 2.64
N ARG A 38 40.08 -33.08 3.70
CA ARG A 38 39.82 -32.56 5.05
C ARG A 38 41.02 -31.70 5.42
N ARG A 39 40.80 -30.39 5.59
CA ARG A 39 41.85 -29.47 6.05
C ARG A 39 42.21 -29.81 7.50
N THR A 40 43.50 -29.94 7.77
CA THR A 40 44.04 -30.16 9.11
C THR A 40 44.27 -28.81 9.78
N PRO A 41 43.81 -28.58 11.03
CA PRO A 41 44.18 -27.40 11.81
C PRO A 41 45.70 -27.19 11.87
N PRO A 42 46.21 -25.95 11.93
CA PRO A 42 47.63 -25.67 12.13
C PRO A 42 48.11 -26.18 13.51
N PRO A 43 49.38 -26.55 13.67
CA PRO A 43 49.92 -27.03 14.96
C PRO A 43 49.93 -25.94 16.03
N ILE A 44 50.04 -26.37 17.29
CA ILE A 44 50.43 -25.53 18.42
C ILE A 44 51.95 -25.60 18.51
N VAL A 45 52.64 -24.53 18.09
CA VAL A 45 54.11 -24.49 18.06
C VAL A 45 54.64 -24.03 19.41
N CYS A 46 55.42 -24.88 20.06
CA CYS A 46 56.05 -24.58 21.35
C CYS A 46 57.55 -24.42 21.14
N LEU A 47 58.07 -23.22 21.38
CA LEU A 47 59.51 -22.92 21.37
C LEU A 47 60.02 -23.02 22.81
N ILE A 48 60.83 -24.05 23.11
CA ILE A 48 61.34 -24.34 24.45
C ILE A 48 62.67 -23.59 24.65
N SER A 49 62.74 -22.69 25.63
CA SER A 49 63.86 -21.78 25.88
C SER A 49 64.62 -22.14 27.16
N SER A 50 65.92 -22.37 27.07
CA SER A 50 66.82 -22.67 28.20
C SER A 50 67.22 -21.46 29.06
N ALA A 51 66.90 -20.23 28.63
CA ALA A 51 67.29 -18.99 29.31
C ALA A 51 66.16 -17.94 29.40
N ALA A 52 66.14 -17.20 30.52
CA ALA A 52 65.27 -16.06 30.82
C ALA A 52 66.10 -14.76 30.78
N PRO A 53 65.81 -13.82 29.85
CA PRO A 53 64.81 -12.80 30.17
C PRO A 53 63.87 -12.41 29.03
N LEU A 54 62.66 -11.95 29.39
CA LEU A 54 61.71 -11.30 28.50
C LEU A 54 62.25 -9.95 28.01
N SER A 55 62.59 -9.83 26.73
CA SER A 55 62.91 -8.55 26.09
C SER A 55 61.67 -7.93 25.44
N ALA A 56 61.55 -6.60 25.51
CA ALA A 56 60.52 -5.85 24.79
C ALA A 56 60.63 -6.04 23.26
N ASP A 57 61.82 -6.35 22.76
CA ASP A 57 62.17 -6.61 21.37
C ASP A 57 62.48 -8.10 21.10
N GLY A 58 61.85 -8.99 21.88
CA GLY A 58 62.01 -10.44 21.75
C GLY A 58 61.39 -11.04 20.47
N LEU A 59 61.71 -12.31 20.21
CA LEU A 59 61.34 -13.04 18.98
C LEU A 59 59.86 -12.92 18.61
N LEU A 60 58.94 -13.25 19.52
CA LEU A 60 57.51 -13.28 19.22
C LEU A 60 56.93 -11.88 18.97
N ARG A 61 57.47 -10.84 19.62
CA ARG A 61 57.09 -9.45 19.32
C ARG A 61 57.51 -9.08 17.91
N ARG A 62 58.76 -9.36 17.52
CA ARG A 62 59.27 -9.14 16.15
C ARG A 62 58.49 -9.91 15.10
N CYS A 63 58.08 -11.15 15.41
CA CYS A 63 57.18 -11.92 14.53
C CYS A 63 55.84 -11.19 14.32
N GLY A 64 55.26 -10.61 15.39
CA GLY A 64 54.01 -9.85 15.33
C GLY A 64 54.13 -8.57 14.49
N ASP A 65 55.23 -7.85 14.64
CA ASP A 65 55.53 -6.64 13.85
C ASP A 65 55.78 -6.99 12.37
N TRP A 66 56.50 -8.07 12.11
CA TRP A 66 56.74 -8.57 10.75
C TRP A 66 55.44 -8.98 10.05
N LEU A 67 54.54 -9.69 10.73
CA LEU A 67 53.20 -10.02 10.23
C LEU A 67 52.32 -8.76 9.99
N ALA A 68 52.63 -7.64 10.66
CA ALA A 68 51.99 -6.34 10.47
C ALA A 68 52.52 -5.56 9.26
N SER A 69 53.80 -5.77 8.91
CA SER A 69 54.56 -4.95 7.97
C SER A 69 53.92 -4.72 6.58
N PRO A 70 53.08 -5.63 6.00
CA PRO A 70 52.38 -5.34 4.75
C PRO A 70 51.30 -4.23 4.86
N GLY A 71 50.96 -3.80 6.08
CA GLY A 71 50.03 -2.73 6.37
C GLY A 71 48.57 -3.01 5.96
N SER A 72 47.78 -1.94 5.84
CA SER A 72 46.34 -1.97 5.49
C SER A 72 46.05 -2.64 4.14
N ARG A 73 47.08 -2.92 3.33
CA ARG A 73 46.96 -3.54 2.02
C ARG A 73 46.85 -5.06 2.03
N ARG A 74 47.14 -5.77 3.13
CA ARG A 74 46.97 -7.23 3.34
C ARG A 74 47.70 -7.78 4.60
N ALA A 75 47.66 -7.15 5.77
CA ALA A 75 48.29 -7.74 6.97
C ALA A 75 47.63 -9.08 7.42
N VAL A 76 48.39 -9.94 8.11
CA VAL A 76 47.87 -11.17 8.74
C VAL A 76 47.17 -10.83 10.06
N PRO A 77 46.01 -11.43 10.41
CA PRO A 77 45.39 -11.18 11.70
C PRO A 77 46.27 -11.79 12.79
N ARG A 78 46.73 -10.98 13.75
CA ARG A 78 47.65 -11.44 14.79
C ARG A 78 47.28 -10.89 16.16
N ALA A 79 47.63 -11.61 17.19
CA ALA A 79 47.57 -11.18 18.58
C ALA A 79 48.92 -11.48 19.22
N VAL A 80 49.56 -10.47 19.81
CA VAL A 80 50.82 -10.62 20.54
C VAL A 80 50.52 -10.39 22.01
N VAL A 81 50.67 -11.43 22.83
CA VAL A 81 50.35 -11.38 24.26
C VAL A 81 51.59 -11.73 25.05
N GLN A 82 52.03 -10.80 25.93
CA GLN A 82 53.07 -11.05 26.92
C GLN A 82 52.39 -11.56 28.18
N ILE A 83 52.49 -12.85 28.47
CA ILE A 83 51.74 -13.51 29.55
C ILE A 83 52.03 -12.86 30.92
N PRO A 84 53.29 -12.51 31.27
CA PRO A 84 53.57 -11.90 32.58
C PRO A 84 53.03 -10.48 32.77
N LYS A 85 52.68 -9.79 31.67
CA LYS A 85 52.08 -8.43 31.69
C LYS A 85 50.56 -8.45 31.53
N LEU A 86 49.96 -9.63 31.49
CA LEU A 86 48.52 -9.77 31.32
C LEU A 86 47.83 -9.49 32.65
N GLU A 87 47.23 -8.31 32.76
CA GLU A 87 46.40 -7.97 33.92
C GLU A 87 45.20 -8.93 34.00
N PRO A 88 44.89 -9.48 35.19
CA PRO A 88 43.71 -10.31 35.37
C PRO A 88 42.47 -9.51 34.99
N SER A 89 41.52 -10.15 34.31
CA SER A 89 40.25 -9.50 33.97
C SER A 89 39.58 -9.11 35.28
N THR A 90 39.45 -7.82 35.58
CA THR A 90 38.73 -7.35 36.76
C THR A 90 37.31 -7.88 36.66
N PRO A 91 36.90 -8.83 37.52
CA PRO A 91 35.49 -9.11 37.65
C PRO A 91 34.85 -7.86 38.25
N ASP A 92 33.60 -7.54 37.91
CA ASP A 92 32.93 -6.36 38.47
C ASP A 92 32.91 -6.43 40.02
N HIS A 93 33.04 -7.63 40.62
CA HIS A 93 33.10 -7.91 42.06
C HIS A 93 34.20 -8.94 42.41
N PRO A 94 34.78 -8.94 43.63
CA PRO A 94 35.88 -9.83 44.02
C PRO A 94 35.47 -11.32 44.02
N PRO A 95 36.40 -12.25 43.68
CA PRO A 95 36.15 -13.69 43.73
C PRO A 95 35.93 -14.16 45.17
N GLU A 96 34.78 -14.78 45.44
CA GLU A 96 34.45 -15.40 46.73
C GLU A 96 34.53 -16.94 46.60
N GLY A 97 35.73 -17.49 46.41
CA GLY A 97 35.98 -18.93 46.51
C GLY A 97 37.21 -19.44 45.74
N PRO A 98 37.77 -20.61 46.14
CA PRO A 98 38.92 -21.25 45.48
C PRO A 98 38.58 -21.96 44.16
N ASP A 99 37.30 -22.16 43.84
CA ASP A 99 36.81 -22.87 42.66
C ASP A 99 36.26 -21.92 41.58
N GLU A 100 36.93 -20.80 41.28
CA GLU A 100 36.54 -19.92 40.17
C GLU A 100 37.49 -20.03 38.97
N LEU A 101 36.96 -19.81 37.77
CA LEU A 101 37.71 -19.86 36.52
C LEU A 101 38.79 -18.78 36.53
N ASP A 102 40.05 -19.15 36.24
CA ASP A 102 41.20 -18.24 36.33
C ASP A 102 40.94 -16.89 35.59
N PRO A 103 40.94 -15.74 36.30
CA PRO A 103 40.73 -14.43 35.71
C PRO A 103 41.75 -14.07 34.61
N ARG A 104 42.98 -14.61 34.67
CA ARG A 104 44.00 -14.41 33.64
C ARG A 104 43.69 -15.19 32.37
N PHE A 105 43.06 -16.37 32.48
CA PHE A 105 42.58 -17.12 31.32
C PHE A 105 41.49 -16.36 30.54
N LEU A 106 40.54 -15.74 31.26
CA LEU A 106 39.52 -14.90 30.64
C LEU A 106 40.12 -13.65 29.98
N ALA A 107 41.08 -13.00 30.65
CA ALA A 107 41.81 -11.86 30.08
C ALA A 107 42.52 -12.24 28.78
N LEU A 108 43.16 -13.42 28.75
CA LEU A 108 43.87 -13.92 27.57
C LEU A 108 42.91 -14.12 26.39
N LEU A 109 41.80 -14.84 26.58
CA LEU A 109 40.79 -15.04 25.54
C LEU A 109 40.16 -13.71 25.08
N GLN A 110 39.91 -12.78 26.01
CA GLN A 110 39.38 -11.46 25.69
C GLN A 110 40.36 -10.64 24.84
N GLU A 111 41.65 -10.70 25.12
CA GLU A 111 42.68 -10.02 24.35
C GLU A 111 42.79 -10.59 22.94
N LEU A 112 42.79 -11.93 22.80
CA LEU A 112 42.74 -12.59 21.49
C LEU A 112 41.50 -12.18 20.68
N TYR A 113 40.34 -12.12 21.34
CA TYR A 113 39.09 -11.65 20.73
C TYR A 113 39.21 -10.19 20.26
N LYS A 114 39.73 -9.28 21.08
CA LYS A 114 39.92 -7.86 20.72
C LYS A 114 40.82 -7.71 19.50
N CYS A 115 41.98 -8.36 19.50
CA CYS A 115 42.92 -8.29 18.38
C CYS A 115 42.28 -8.80 17.08
N PHE A 116 41.68 -10.00 17.09
CA PHE A 116 41.10 -10.61 15.89
C PHE A 116 39.80 -9.97 15.40
N SER A 117 39.07 -9.27 16.27
CA SER A 117 37.83 -8.56 15.93
C SER A 117 38.06 -7.15 15.36
N SER A 118 39.31 -6.65 15.38
CA SER A 118 39.68 -5.36 14.80
C SER A 118 39.67 -5.36 13.25
N ASP A 119 39.45 -4.19 12.61
CA ASP A 119 39.51 -4.00 11.14
C ASP A 119 40.90 -3.47 10.71
N ASP A 120 41.97 -4.00 11.31
CA ASP A 120 43.36 -3.60 11.00
C ASP A 120 43.94 -4.34 9.76
N THR A 121 43.16 -5.25 9.16
CA THR A 121 43.57 -6.06 8.01
C THR A 121 42.66 -5.83 6.79
N ALA A 122 43.22 -5.96 5.58
CA ALA A 122 42.43 -5.95 4.33
C ALA A 122 41.39 -7.10 4.23
N MET A 123 41.43 -8.06 5.16
CA MET A 123 40.52 -9.21 5.23
C MET A 123 39.20 -8.89 5.96
N GLY A 124 39.15 -7.79 6.70
CA GLY A 124 38.00 -7.39 7.51
C GLY A 124 37.94 -8.08 8.88
N PRO A 125 37.21 -7.50 9.84
CA PRO A 125 37.14 -7.98 11.21
C PRO A 125 36.60 -9.40 11.27
N ILE A 126 37.09 -10.21 12.21
CA ILE A 126 36.58 -11.56 12.44
C ILE A 126 35.39 -11.49 13.40
N PRO A 127 34.19 -11.95 13.01
CA PRO A 127 33.02 -11.92 13.88
C PRO A 127 33.07 -13.08 14.89
N PHE A 128 32.88 -12.79 16.18
CA PHE A 128 32.83 -13.77 17.27
C PHE A 128 31.47 -13.79 17.99
N PRO A 129 30.35 -14.10 17.30
CA PRO A 129 29.03 -14.04 17.90
C PRO A 129 28.80 -15.07 19.02
N ARG A 130 29.41 -16.26 18.98
CA ARG A 130 29.25 -17.29 20.01
C ARG A 130 30.09 -16.98 21.23
N TYR A 131 31.39 -16.68 21.03
CA TYR A 131 32.26 -16.32 22.14
C TYR A 131 31.74 -15.09 22.88
N ARG A 132 31.35 -14.03 22.14
CA ARG A 132 30.75 -12.83 22.74
C ARG A 132 29.47 -13.13 23.50
N THR A 133 28.63 -14.04 23.00
CA THR A 133 27.41 -14.44 23.71
C THR A 133 27.74 -15.20 25.00
N ALA A 134 28.71 -16.12 24.96
CA ALA A 134 29.15 -16.86 26.14
C ALA A 134 29.79 -15.94 27.20
N ASP A 135 30.70 -15.05 26.79
CA ASP A 135 31.32 -14.05 27.68
C ASP A 135 30.26 -13.10 28.28
N TRP A 136 29.30 -12.61 27.48
CA TRP A 136 28.22 -11.79 27.99
C TRP A 136 27.33 -12.52 29.02
N LEU A 137 26.98 -13.79 28.75
CA LEU A 137 26.21 -14.63 29.68
C LEU A 137 26.95 -14.84 31.00
N MET A 138 28.26 -15.09 30.93
CA MET A 138 29.13 -15.24 32.11
C MET A 138 29.19 -13.98 32.96
N ARG A 139 29.00 -12.79 32.39
CA ARG A 139 28.98 -11.52 33.12
C ARG A 139 27.60 -11.18 33.70
N GLN A 140 26.57 -12.00 33.45
CA GLN A 140 25.24 -11.74 34.01
C GLN A 140 25.12 -12.26 35.43
N ARG A 141 24.49 -11.46 36.28
CA ARG A 141 23.98 -11.87 37.60
C ARG A 141 22.46 -11.82 37.57
N LEU A 142 21.84 -12.94 37.93
CA LEU A 142 20.40 -13.16 37.94
C LEU A 142 19.94 -13.46 39.36
N GLU A 143 18.80 -12.92 39.76
CA GLU A 143 18.24 -13.11 41.10
C GLU A 143 16.99 -14.00 41.05
N GLY A 144 16.69 -14.67 42.17
CA GLY A 144 15.46 -15.41 42.34
C GLY A 144 15.47 -16.85 41.79
N ALA A 145 14.27 -17.44 41.67
CA ALA A 145 14.10 -18.81 41.19
C ALA A 145 14.40 -18.94 39.68
N ALA A 146 14.61 -20.17 39.18
CA ALA A 146 15.00 -20.41 37.78
C ALA A 146 14.06 -19.78 36.73
N THR A 147 12.77 -19.66 37.04
CA THR A 147 11.77 -18.99 36.20
C THR A 147 11.94 -17.46 36.17
N GLU A 148 12.23 -16.84 37.32
CA GLU A 148 12.50 -15.40 37.47
C GLU A 148 13.82 -15.02 36.80
N ALA A 149 14.87 -15.82 37.02
CA ALA A 149 16.17 -15.66 36.35
C ALA A 149 16.03 -15.77 34.82
N SER A 150 15.17 -16.68 34.33
CA SER A 150 14.87 -16.81 32.90
C SER A 150 14.11 -15.60 32.33
N ALA A 151 13.29 -14.91 33.14
CA ALA A 151 12.59 -13.70 32.73
C ALA A 151 13.56 -12.50 32.66
N GLN A 152 14.37 -12.30 33.70
CA GLN A 152 15.41 -11.26 33.75
C GLN A 152 16.41 -11.41 32.58
N LEU A 153 16.82 -12.64 32.26
CA LEU A 153 17.72 -12.87 31.13
C LEU A 153 17.08 -12.54 29.79
N ARG A 154 15.78 -12.81 29.61
CA ARG A 154 15.04 -12.42 28.39
C ARG A 154 14.93 -10.90 28.26
N GLU A 155 14.77 -10.19 29.36
CA GLU A 155 14.67 -8.73 29.39
C GLU A 155 16.00 -8.05 29.02
N ARG A 156 17.14 -8.61 29.45
CA ARG A 156 18.49 -8.08 29.14
C ARG A 156 19.01 -8.46 27.75
N LEU A 157 18.47 -9.52 27.14
CA LEU A 157 18.91 -10.04 25.83
C LEU A 157 18.91 -9.00 24.67
N PRO A 158 17.98 -8.02 24.59
CA PRO A 158 18.04 -6.95 23.60
C PRO A 158 19.32 -6.11 23.67
N GLU A 159 19.95 -5.94 24.84
CA GLU A 159 21.21 -5.19 24.98
C GLU A 159 22.36 -5.87 24.24
N LEU A 160 22.44 -7.20 24.33
CA LEU A 160 23.41 -8.00 23.58
C LEU A 160 23.27 -7.80 22.07
N LEU A 161 22.03 -7.73 21.58
CA LEU A 161 21.69 -7.58 20.16
C LEU A 161 21.89 -6.15 19.63
N ARG A 162 21.67 -5.12 20.47
CA ARG A 162 21.87 -3.71 20.13
C ARG A 162 23.34 -3.31 20.04
N ARG A 163 24.21 -3.84 20.91
CA ARG A 163 25.67 -3.56 20.92
C ARG A 163 26.45 -4.21 19.75
N GLY A 164 25.78 -4.69 18.70
CA GLY A 164 26.44 -5.34 17.56
C GLY A 164 27.10 -4.33 16.61
N PRO A 165 28.26 -4.63 15.99
CA PRO A 165 29.01 -3.67 15.14
C PRO A 165 28.26 -3.19 13.89
N ALA A 166 27.07 -3.73 13.59
CA ALA A 166 26.28 -3.36 12.42
C ALA A 166 25.50 -2.02 12.58
N ALA A 167 25.25 -1.58 13.82
CA ALA A 167 24.42 -0.39 14.05
C ALA A 167 25.15 0.93 13.71
N GLU A 168 26.47 1.02 13.90
CA GLU A 168 27.25 2.24 13.65
C GLU A 168 27.62 2.47 12.17
N HIS A 169 27.60 1.42 11.33
CA HIS A 169 28.07 1.52 9.94
C HIS A 169 26.95 1.77 8.92
N SER A 170 25.69 1.72 9.35
CA SER A 170 24.53 1.83 8.47
C SER A 170 24.17 3.29 8.18
N THR A 171 24.53 4.22 9.07
CA THR A 171 24.15 5.64 8.97
C THR A 171 24.94 6.42 7.92
N THR A 172 26.17 6.00 7.57
CA THR A 172 27.04 6.73 6.63
C THR A 172 26.83 6.35 5.16
N ALA A 173 26.26 5.17 4.85
CA ALA A 173 26.03 4.74 3.46
C ALA A 173 24.67 5.19 2.88
N LEU A 174 23.72 5.59 3.74
CA LEU A 174 22.35 5.94 3.39
C LEU A 174 22.19 7.38 2.85
N GLY A 175 23.24 8.21 2.93
CA GLY A 175 23.24 9.59 2.43
C GLY A 175 23.43 9.73 0.91
N ALA A 176 23.78 8.65 0.20
CA ALA A 176 24.10 8.70 -1.24
C ALA A 176 22.96 8.23 -2.16
N ILE A 177 21.79 7.87 -1.62
CA ILE A 177 20.66 7.31 -2.38
C ILE A 177 19.43 8.17 -2.09
N GLY A 178 18.72 8.59 -3.16
CA GLY A 178 17.62 9.56 -3.12
C GLY A 178 16.59 9.37 -2.00
N GLY A 179 16.01 10.48 -1.56
CA GLY A 179 15.32 10.62 -0.27
C GLY A 179 14.16 9.64 0.01
N THR A 180 13.42 9.19 -1.01
CA THR A 180 12.32 8.23 -0.84
C THR A 180 12.81 6.80 -0.62
N VAL A 181 13.84 6.36 -1.33
CA VAL A 181 14.45 5.03 -1.14
C VAL A 181 15.15 4.94 0.21
N SER A 182 15.79 6.04 0.64
CA SER A 182 16.42 6.16 1.96
C SER A 182 15.42 5.96 3.11
N ARG A 183 14.22 6.57 3.04
CA ARG A 183 13.19 6.44 4.09
C ARG A 183 12.64 5.01 4.20
N VAL A 184 12.32 4.36 3.08
CA VAL A 184 11.80 2.98 3.10
C VAL A 184 12.86 2.01 3.61
N LEU A 185 14.11 2.16 3.18
CA LEU A 185 15.22 1.33 3.64
C LEU A 185 15.46 1.51 5.16
N THR A 186 15.36 2.75 5.65
CA THR A 186 15.50 3.06 7.09
C THR A 186 14.40 2.38 7.94
N VAL A 187 13.14 2.38 7.48
CA VAL A 187 12.01 1.71 8.18
C VAL A 187 12.16 0.18 8.17
N VAL A 188 12.58 -0.40 7.05
CA VAL A 188 12.83 -1.85 6.98
C VAL A 188 14.01 -2.26 7.87
N LEU A 189 15.06 -1.45 7.91
CA LEU A 189 16.23 -1.67 8.77
C LEU A 189 15.92 -1.46 10.26
N SER A 190 14.99 -0.58 10.63
CA SER A 190 14.61 -0.34 12.03
C SER A 190 13.82 -1.50 12.64
N MET A 191 13.13 -2.30 11.83
CA MET A 191 12.39 -3.51 12.26
C MET A 191 13.28 -4.75 12.40
N TRP A 192 14.48 -4.75 11.82
CA TRP A 192 15.42 -5.87 11.86
C TRP A 192 15.81 -6.37 13.27
N PRO A 193 16.02 -5.52 14.29
CA PRO A 193 16.36 -5.96 15.65
C PRO A 193 15.26 -6.80 16.30
N ILE A 194 13.98 -6.48 16.03
CA ILE A 194 12.81 -7.18 16.59
C ILE A 194 12.70 -8.57 15.97
N VAL A 195 12.81 -8.66 14.64
CA VAL A 195 12.82 -9.93 13.92
C VAL A 195 14.00 -10.79 14.37
N ARG A 196 15.18 -10.20 14.55
CA ARG A 196 16.38 -10.90 15.01
C ARG A 196 16.23 -11.42 16.45
N LEU A 197 15.60 -10.67 17.34
CA LEU A 197 15.31 -11.12 18.71
C LEU A 197 14.36 -12.31 18.72
N TRP A 198 13.26 -12.24 17.95
CA TRP A 198 12.30 -13.34 17.83
C TRP A 198 12.94 -14.63 17.28
N LEU A 199 13.81 -14.49 16.28
CA LEU A 199 14.61 -15.60 15.76
C LEU A 199 15.64 -16.13 16.77
N PHE A 200 16.24 -15.26 17.58
CA PHE A 200 17.24 -15.67 18.59
C PHE A 200 16.62 -16.55 19.69
N VAL A 201 15.40 -16.19 20.15
CA VAL A 201 14.70 -16.86 21.25
C VAL A 201 14.04 -18.18 20.82
N SER A 202 13.48 -18.25 19.60
CA SER A 202 12.64 -19.38 19.16
C SER A 202 13.38 -20.72 19.06
N SER A 203 14.71 -20.75 18.93
CA SER A 203 15.61 -21.93 19.00
C SER A 203 15.28 -23.14 18.10
N HIS A 204 14.17 -23.14 17.35
CA HIS A 204 13.59 -24.32 16.69
C HIS A 204 13.93 -24.47 15.20
N VAL A 205 14.44 -23.42 14.54
CA VAL A 205 14.63 -23.44 13.07
C VAL A 205 16.12 -23.44 12.69
N PRO A 206 16.65 -24.55 12.13
CA PRO A 206 18.03 -24.60 11.61
C PRO A 206 18.22 -23.55 10.51
N GLY A 207 19.16 -22.63 10.71
CA GLY A 207 19.57 -21.64 9.69
C GLY A 207 19.20 -20.19 9.97
N LEU A 208 18.11 -19.92 10.70
CA LEU A 208 17.69 -18.56 11.06
C LEU A 208 18.29 -18.09 12.40
N SER A 209 18.70 -19.02 13.27
CA SER A 209 19.28 -18.73 14.59
C SER A 209 20.56 -19.56 14.87
N PRO A 210 21.67 -19.31 14.15
CA PRO A 210 22.84 -20.19 14.16
C PRO A 210 23.66 -20.18 15.47
N VAL A 211 23.45 -19.19 16.33
CA VAL A 211 24.17 -19.04 17.61
C VAL A 211 23.47 -19.85 18.70
N SER A 212 22.18 -19.60 18.96
CA SER A 212 21.41 -20.35 19.96
C SER A 212 21.33 -21.84 19.61
N TYR A 213 21.16 -22.18 18.32
CA TYR A 213 21.21 -23.56 17.85
C TYR A 213 22.54 -24.25 18.20
N TRP A 214 23.68 -23.55 18.06
CA TRP A 214 25.00 -24.12 18.39
C TRP A 214 25.14 -24.39 19.89
N PHE A 215 24.69 -23.46 20.75
CA PHE A 215 24.69 -23.66 22.21
C PHE A 215 23.81 -24.83 22.66
N MET A 216 22.74 -25.14 21.92
CA MET A 216 21.90 -26.31 22.20
C MET A 216 22.50 -27.64 21.72
N HIS A 217 23.58 -27.62 20.92
CA HIS A 217 24.19 -28.81 20.30
C HIS A 217 25.69 -29.00 20.61
N GLN A 218 26.23 -28.25 21.56
CA GLN A 218 27.63 -28.40 21.98
C GLN A 218 27.81 -29.64 22.88
N ARG A 219 29.08 -30.00 23.17
CA ARG A 219 29.47 -31.15 24.00
C ARG A 219 29.85 -30.83 25.46
N TYR A 220 30.08 -29.57 25.80
CA TYR A 220 30.60 -29.07 27.09
C TYR A 220 29.49 -28.39 27.90
N LEU A 221 29.23 -28.72 29.16
CA LEU A 221 28.09 -28.15 29.95
C LEU A 221 26.70 -28.78 29.64
N THR A 222 26.65 -29.95 29.00
CA THR A 222 25.44 -30.78 28.77
C THR A 222 24.15 -29.99 28.46
N PRO A 223 23.95 -29.54 27.20
CA PRO A 223 22.77 -28.76 26.80
C PRO A 223 21.42 -29.43 27.04
N ARG A 224 21.38 -30.77 27.04
CA ARG A 224 20.14 -31.55 27.22
C ARG A 224 19.45 -31.36 28.57
N LEU A 225 20.16 -30.80 29.56
CA LEU A 225 19.58 -30.41 30.85
C LEU A 225 18.81 -29.08 30.77
N SER A 226 18.76 -28.44 29.60
CA SER A 226 18.07 -27.17 29.38
C SER A 226 17.10 -27.28 28.18
N ASN A 227 15.83 -26.95 28.38
CA ASN A 227 14.79 -27.06 27.34
C ASN A 227 14.83 -25.90 26.33
N SER A 228 15.65 -24.86 26.57
CA SER A 228 15.78 -23.69 25.69
C SER A 228 17.12 -23.01 25.87
N PHE A 229 17.52 -22.18 24.89
CA PHE A 229 18.73 -21.37 24.98
C PHE A 229 18.74 -20.45 26.22
N VAL A 230 17.58 -19.89 26.60
CA VAL A 230 17.47 -19.06 27.81
C VAL A 230 17.79 -19.88 29.07
N GLY A 231 17.25 -21.09 29.18
CA GLY A 231 17.57 -21.98 30.31
C GLY A 231 19.04 -22.38 30.35
N PHE A 232 19.65 -22.58 29.18
CA PHE A 232 21.10 -22.81 29.07
C PHE A 232 21.90 -21.58 29.51
N GLY A 233 21.47 -20.38 29.11
CA GLY A 233 22.10 -19.12 29.50
C GLY A 233 22.02 -18.83 31.01
N VAL A 234 20.91 -19.18 31.66
CA VAL A 234 20.76 -19.05 33.13
C VAL A 234 21.83 -19.88 33.87
N ARG A 235 22.17 -21.08 33.37
CA ARG A 235 23.23 -21.93 33.96
C ARG A 235 24.64 -21.34 33.83
N LEU A 236 24.87 -20.50 32.82
CA LEU A 236 26.13 -19.79 32.61
C LEU A 236 26.24 -18.48 33.40
N ALA A 237 25.12 -17.95 33.89
CA ALA A 237 25.07 -16.73 34.68
C ALA A 237 25.23 -17.01 36.18
N GLU A 238 25.68 -16.02 36.94
CA GLU A 238 25.65 -16.09 38.40
C GLU A 238 24.20 -16.04 38.94
N PRO A 239 23.90 -16.75 40.05
CA PRO A 239 24.77 -17.62 40.84
C PRO A 239 24.80 -19.08 40.37
N MET A 240 23.96 -19.46 39.40
CA MET A 240 23.80 -20.85 38.96
C MET A 240 25.08 -21.46 38.38
N ARG A 241 25.91 -20.63 37.75
CA ARG A 241 27.25 -21.00 37.25
C ARG A 241 28.11 -21.69 38.31
N ARG A 242 28.00 -21.31 39.59
CA ARG A 242 28.81 -21.89 40.68
C ARG A 242 28.59 -23.40 40.87
N ARG A 243 27.51 -23.95 40.32
CA ARG A 243 27.19 -25.39 40.36
C ARG A 243 27.76 -26.17 39.18
N GLU A 244 28.37 -25.49 38.22
CA GLU A 244 28.90 -26.07 36.99
C GLU A 244 30.41 -26.27 37.08
N ASN A 245 30.95 -27.22 36.31
CA ASN A 245 32.39 -27.50 36.30
C ASN A 245 33.16 -26.43 35.48
N ASN A 246 34.13 -25.77 36.10
CA ASN A 246 34.94 -24.71 35.46
C ASN A 246 35.71 -25.17 34.23
N GLU A 247 36.21 -26.40 34.22
CA GLU A 247 36.90 -26.96 33.05
C GLU A 247 35.94 -27.07 31.86
N GLN A 248 34.68 -27.45 32.10
CA GLN A 248 33.65 -27.51 31.06
C GLN A 248 33.27 -26.12 30.55
N ILE A 249 33.23 -25.12 31.42
CA ILE A 249 33.00 -23.72 31.03
C ILE A 249 34.18 -23.20 30.19
N ALA A 250 35.42 -23.45 30.60
CA ALA A 250 36.61 -23.07 29.84
C ALA A 250 36.63 -23.71 28.44
N LYS A 251 36.33 -25.01 28.35
CA LYS A 251 36.18 -25.73 27.07
C LYS A 251 35.05 -25.15 26.21
N LEU A 252 33.92 -24.76 26.82
CA LEU A 252 32.82 -24.10 26.10
C LEU A 252 33.26 -22.77 25.50
N LEU A 253 33.96 -21.92 26.26
CA LEU A 253 34.45 -20.62 25.79
C LEU A 253 35.47 -20.77 24.65
N VAL A 254 36.46 -21.66 24.81
CA VAL A 254 37.46 -21.93 23.77
C VAL A 254 36.79 -22.53 22.53
N ASN A 255 35.85 -23.46 22.69
CA ASN A 255 35.13 -24.05 21.56
C ASN A 255 34.23 -23.03 20.86
N ALA A 256 33.60 -22.09 21.59
CA ALA A 256 32.84 -21.00 21.01
C ALA A 256 33.74 -20.08 20.17
N PHE A 257 34.92 -19.76 20.68
CA PHE A 257 35.94 -18.97 19.99
C PHE A 257 36.44 -19.68 18.71
N LEU A 258 36.81 -20.96 18.81
CA LEU A 258 37.27 -21.76 17.67
C LEU A 258 36.17 -22.00 16.63
N GLU A 259 34.91 -22.19 17.06
CA GLU A 259 33.77 -22.32 16.14
C GLU A 259 33.53 -21.02 15.36
N ASP A 260 33.65 -19.87 16.01
CA ASP A 260 33.50 -18.58 15.33
C ASP A 260 34.61 -18.38 14.28
N LEU A 261 35.85 -18.74 14.60
CA LEU A 261 36.94 -18.79 13.62
C LEU A 261 36.64 -19.76 12.47
N ARG A 262 36.22 -20.98 12.78
CA ARG A 262 35.82 -22.00 11.79
C ARG A 262 34.74 -21.49 10.85
N VAL A 263 33.70 -20.86 11.39
CA VAL A 263 32.58 -20.31 10.61
C VAL A 263 33.02 -19.12 9.78
N ALA A 264 33.91 -18.26 10.30
CA ALA A 264 34.44 -17.12 9.58
C ALA A 264 35.32 -17.52 8.38
N TYR A 265 36.05 -18.63 8.48
CA TYR A 265 36.96 -19.15 7.45
C TYR A 265 36.35 -20.22 6.54
N ARG A 266 35.15 -20.71 6.86
CA ARG A 266 34.41 -21.65 6.01
C ARG A 266 33.96 -20.95 4.73
N ARG A 267 34.57 -21.35 3.59
CA ARG A 267 34.23 -20.84 2.26
C ARG A 267 32.76 -21.17 1.93
N ARG A 268 31.93 -20.15 1.73
CA ARG A 268 30.54 -20.29 1.28
C ARG A 268 30.30 -19.35 0.10
N LEU A 269 29.64 -19.82 -0.95
CA LEU A 269 29.37 -19.03 -2.16
C LEU A 269 28.70 -17.68 -1.83
N TRP A 270 27.67 -17.73 -0.99
CA TRP A 270 26.90 -16.57 -0.56
C TRP A 270 27.53 -15.76 0.58
N ARG A 271 28.78 -16.05 0.99
CA ARG A 271 29.53 -15.24 1.98
C ARG A 271 30.88 -14.77 1.41
N PRO A 272 30.89 -13.69 0.61
CA PRO A 272 32.10 -13.15 0.01
C PRO A 272 33.20 -12.81 1.01
N SER A 273 32.83 -12.39 2.23
CA SER A 273 33.78 -12.12 3.33
C SER A 273 34.64 -13.34 3.68
N SER A 274 34.08 -14.55 3.63
CA SER A 274 34.82 -15.79 3.90
C SER A 274 35.92 -16.02 2.87
N TRP A 275 35.76 -15.55 1.62
CA TRP A 275 36.75 -15.69 0.52
C TRP A 275 37.88 -14.68 0.60
N ARG A 276 37.70 -13.58 1.34
CA ARG A 276 38.73 -12.58 1.56
C ARG A 276 39.82 -13.02 2.54
N ARG A 277 39.52 -14.00 3.39
CA ARG A 277 40.44 -14.48 4.42
C ARG A 277 41.48 -15.43 3.83
N THR A 278 42.66 -14.92 3.50
CA THR A 278 43.71 -15.67 2.79
C THR A 278 44.90 -16.06 3.67
N ALA A 279 44.92 -15.65 4.93
CA ALA A 279 45.82 -16.15 5.97
C ALA A 279 45.06 -16.42 7.27
N TYR A 280 45.58 -17.35 8.06
CA TYR A 280 45.07 -17.80 9.34
C TYR A 280 45.42 -16.83 10.48
N PRO A 281 44.53 -16.65 11.47
CA PRO A 281 44.81 -15.82 12.65
C PRO A 281 45.91 -16.45 13.51
N VAL A 282 46.83 -15.62 13.98
CA VAL A 282 48.03 -16.05 14.73
C VAL A 282 47.99 -15.49 16.15
N ALA A 283 48.08 -16.34 17.16
CA ALA A 283 48.35 -15.90 18.52
C ALA A 283 49.80 -16.21 18.89
N LEU A 284 50.52 -15.18 19.31
CA LEU A 284 51.92 -15.20 19.70
C LEU A 284 51.97 -14.98 21.22
N LEU A 285 52.25 -16.06 21.97
CA LEU A 285 52.22 -16.09 23.44
C LEU A 285 53.65 -16.11 23.99
N ASP A 286 54.09 -15.01 24.58
CA ASP A 286 55.47 -14.85 25.06
C ASP A 286 55.55 -14.93 26.59
N GLY A 287 56.59 -15.61 27.10
CA GLY A 287 56.82 -15.82 28.53
C GLY A 287 55.81 -16.77 29.18
N VAL A 288 55.58 -17.94 28.56
CA VAL A 288 54.69 -18.95 29.12
C VAL A 288 55.44 -19.78 30.15
N GLU A 289 55.00 -19.74 31.41
CA GLU A 289 55.48 -20.66 32.44
C GLU A 289 54.59 -21.92 32.53
N PRO A 290 55.14 -23.08 32.96
CA PRO A 290 54.35 -24.27 33.23
C PRO A 290 53.25 -24.00 34.26
N GLY A 291 52.01 -24.39 33.95
CA GLY A 291 50.86 -24.19 34.85
C GLY A 291 50.12 -22.86 34.67
N ASP A 292 50.65 -21.93 33.85
CA ASP A 292 49.98 -20.67 33.57
C ASP A 292 48.69 -20.82 32.74
N SER A 293 47.85 -19.79 32.78
CA SER A 293 46.63 -19.65 31.95
C SER A 293 46.85 -19.92 30.45
N ALA A 294 48.02 -19.57 29.90
CA ALA A 294 48.38 -19.84 28.51
C ALA A 294 48.56 -21.34 28.21
N THR A 295 49.18 -22.09 29.13
CA THR A 295 49.28 -23.55 29.00
C THR A 295 47.89 -24.21 29.07
N GLY A 296 47.00 -23.67 29.91
CA GLY A 296 45.59 -24.05 29.97
C GLY A 296 44.86 -23.85 28.64
N LEU A 297 45.00 -22.68 28.00
CA LEU A 297 44.44 -22.42 26.68
C LEU A 297 44.95 -23.41 25.63
N MET A 298 46.27 -23.64 25.57
CA MET A 298 46.87 -24.57 24.62
C MET A 298 46.36 -26.01 24.82
N ARG A 299 46.25 -26.44 26.09
CA ARG A 299 45.69 -27.74 26.46
C ARG A 299 44.25 -27.87 25.98
N TYR A 300 43.38 -26.89 26.27
CA TYR A 300 41.98 -26.91 25.83
C TYR A 300 41.86 -26.91 24.30
N VAL A 301 42.69 -26.15 23.58
CA VAL A 301 42.70 -26.17 22.10
C VAL A 301 43.08 -27.56 21.58
N ASN A 302 44.12 -28.18 22.14
CA ASN A 302 44.52 -29.54 21.77
C ASN A 302 43.42 -30.58 22.06
N GLU A 303 42.80 -30.53 23.25
CA GLU A 303 41.70 -31.43 23.63
C GLU A 303 40.48 -31.24 22.72
N ILE A 304 40.05 -30.00 22.48
CA ILE A 304 38.90 -29.71 21.59
C ILE A 304 39.18 -30.19 20.16
N ARG A 305 40.40 -30.02 19.64
CA ARG A 305 40.77 -30.53 18.31
C ARG A 305 40.76 -32.05 18.23
N ASN A 306 41.20 -32.73 19.30
CA ASN A 306 41.13 -34.19 19.41
C ASN A 306 39.69 -34.70 19.52
N GLU A 307 38.86 -34.06 20.34
CA GLU A 307 37.47 -34.48 20.59
C GLU A 307 36.56 -34.18 19.40
N THR A 308 36.65 -32.99 18.81
CA THR A 308 35.75 -32.56 17.73
C THR A 308 36.20 -33.04 16.35
N GLY A 309 37.51 -33.10 16.12
CA GLY A 309 38.10 -33.39 14.80
C GLY A 309 37.74 -32.38 13.71
N LEU A 310 37.21 -31.21 14.09
CA LEU A 310 36.76 -30.16 13.18
C LEU A 310 37.89 -29.17 12.90
N PHE A 311 38.01 -28.72 11.64
CA PHE A 311 39.00 -27.72 11.24
C PHE A 311 38.77 -26.36 11.93
N ASP A 312 39.79 -25.79 12.55
CA ASP A 312 39.84 -24.39 12.96
C ASP A 312 41.14 -23.75 12.41
N PRO A 313 41.14 -22.44 12.11
CA PRO A 313 42.28 -21.78 11.50
C PRO A 313 43.27 -21.19 12.52
N LEU A 314 43.18 -21.45 13.83
CA LEU A 314 44.00 -20.73 14.81
C LEU A 314 45.44 -21.26 14.88
N ALA A 315 46.41 -20.46 14.47
CA ALA A 315 47.83 -20.77 14.68
C ALA A 315 48.27 -20.25 16.05
N LEU A 316 48.76 -21.14 16.93
CA LEU A 316 49.31 -20.79 18.23
C LEU A 316 50.83 -20.98 18.19
N ILE A 317 51.58 -19.94 18.55
CA ILE A 317 53.03 -20.02 18.75
C ILE A 317 53.34 -19.48 20.14
N SER A 318 53.99 -20.28 20.96
CA SER A 318 54.34 -19.93 22.33
C SER A 318 55.82 -20.10 22.60
N ARG A 319 56.41 -19.20 23.39
CA ARG A 319 57.73 -19.40 24.01
C ARG A 319 57.52 -19.91 25.44
N ILE A 320 57.98 -21.14 25.71
CA ILE A 320 57.86 -21.82 27.00
C ILE A 320 59.25 -21.86 27.65
N GLU A 321 59.32 -21.49 28.93
CA GLU A 321 60.57 -21.53 29.70
C GLU A 321 60.89 -22.95 30.18
N ASP A 322 62.17 -23.34 30.08
CA ASP A 322 62.63 -24.69 30.36
C ASP A 322 62.48 -25.04 31.86
N SER A 323 61.71 -26.08 32.20
CA SER A 323 61.33 -26.52 33.55
C SER A 323 61.25 -28.05 33.61
N VAL A 324 61.29 -28.61 34.83
CA VAL A 324 61.47 -30.06 35.08
C VAL A 324 60.28 -30.93 34.60
N GLU A 325 59.14 -30.35 34.20
CA GLU A 325 57.91 -31.07 33.78
C GLU A 325 57.50 -30.79 32.31
N HIS A 326 58.31 -31.21 31.33
CA HIS A 326 58.09 -30.85 29.92
C HIS A 326 57.38 -31.87 29.03
N PRO A 327 56.64 -31.38 28.01
CA PRO A 327 56.28 -32.20 26.86
C PRO A 327 57.55 -32.54 26.06
N HIS A 328 57.75 -33.81 25.73
CA HIS A 328 58.91 -34.29 24.97
C HIS A 328 59.17 -33.45 23.70
N LEU A 329 60.42 -33.00 23.51
CA LEU A 329 60.86 -32.39 22.26
C LEU A 329 60.50 -33.31 21.09
N HIS A 330 59.81 -32.76 20.10
CA HIS A 330 59.44 -33.53 18.92
C HIS A 330 60.62 -33.64 17.95
N PHE A 331 61.50 -32.64 17.98
CA PHE A 331 62.67 -32.52 17.13
C PHE A 331 63.84 -31.97 17.97
N GLU A 332 65.05 -32.47 17.72
CA GLU A 332 66.27 -32.08 18.45
C GLU A 332 66.85 -30.73 18.00
N SER A 333 66.44 -30.22 16.84
CA SER A 333 66.90 -28.94 16.30
C SER A 333 65.91 -28.38 15.28
N LEU A 334 65.93 -27.06 15.07
CA LEU A 334 65.30 -26.41 13.90
C LEU A 334 66.00 -26.77 12.58
N ASP A 335 67.23 -27.32 12.64
CA ASP A 335 68.07 -27.73 11.52
C ASP A 335 68.09 -29.26 11.33
N SER A 336 66.95 -29.93 11.59
CA SER A 336 66.83 -31.36 11.35
C SER A 336 66.90 -31.68 9.85
N ARG A 337 67.39 -32.88 9.52
CA ARG A 337 67.52 -33.39 8.14
C ARG A 337 66.19 -33.40 7.37
N ASP A 338 65.08 -33.51 8.10
CA ASP A 338 63.71 -33.39 7.63
C ASP A 338 63.05 -32.13 8.21
N ASP A 339 62.22 -31.43 7.42
CA ASP A 339 61.49 -30.24 7.87
C ASP A 339 60.47 -30.59 8.99
N PRO A 340 60.58 -29.99 10.20
CA PRO A 340 59.75 -30.35 11.35
C PRO A 340 58.24 -30.26 11.10
N LEU A 341 57.80 -29.26 10.33
CA LEU A 341 56.38 -29.07 10.04
C LEU A 341 55.84 -30.16 9.11
N SER A 342 56.58 -30.51 8.05
CA SER A 342 56.18 -31.58 7.12
C SER A 342 56.15 -32.94 7.81
N SER A 343 57.12 -33.22 8.68
CA SER A 343 57.18 -34.45 9.47
C SER A 343 56.00 -34.55 10.45
N TRP A 344 55.64 -33.46 11.14
CA TRP A 344 54.44 -33.42 11.98
C TRP A 344 53.16 -33.64 11.16
N GLN A 345 53.04 -33.00 9.99
CA GLN A 345 51.88 -33.15 9.10
C GLN A 345 51.70 -34.59 8.60
N ALA A 346 52.78 -35.35 8.42
CA ALA A 346 52.71 -36.75 8.01
C ALA A 346 52.25 -37.69 9.15
N ASP A 347 52.58 -37.37 10.41
CA ASP A 347 52.33 -38.25 11.57
C ASP A 347 51.02 -37.92 12.33
N ILE A 348 50.46 -36.71 12.16
CA ILE A 348 49.29 -36.22 12.90
C ILE A 348 48.09 -37.18 12.87
N ASP A 349 47.79 -37.79 11.72
CA ASP A 349 46.67 -38.73 11.61
C ASP A 349 46.90 -40.02 12.41
N GLY A 350 48.15 -40.47 12.54
CA GLY A 350 48.54 -41.59 13.39
C GLY A 350 48.36 -41.26 14.88
N ARG A 351 48.81 -40.07 15.31
CA ARG A 351 48.69 -39.59 16.69
C ARG A 351 47.24 -39.44 17.13
N ARG A 352 46.41 -38.87 16.27
CA ARG A 352 44.97 -38.70 16.50
C ARG A 352 44.24 -40.04 16.65
N ARG A 353 44.57 -41.04 15.82
CA ARG A 353 44.00 -42.39 15.95
C ARG A 353 44.33 -43.03 17.29
N ARG A 354 45.52 -42.75 17.83
CA ARG A 354 45.99 -43.24 19.14
C ARG A 354 45.51 -42.37 20.33
N ARG A 355 44.76 -41.29 20.07
CA ARG A 355 44.28 -40.31 21.07
C ARG A 355 45.37 -39.81 22.02
N ARG A 356 46.57 -39.54 21.49
CA ARG A 356 47.65 -38.99 22.33
C ARG A 356 47.30 -37.60 22.85
N THR A 357 47.65 -37.33 24.09
CA THR A 357 47.42 -36.05 24.78
C THR A 357 48.22 -34.89 24.19
N ASP A 358 49.23 -35.16 23.37
CA ASP A 358 50.11 -34.18 22.73
C ASP A 358 49.94 -34.08 21.20
N SER A 359 48.85 -34.64 20.65
CA SER A 359 48.69 -34.82 19.19
C SER A 359 48.92 -33.55 18.37
N TRP A 360 48.47 -32.38 18.85
CA TRP A 360 48.54 -31.12 18.09
C TRP A 360 49.74 -30.24 18.41
N TYR A 361 50.64 -30.69 19.28
CA TYR A 361 51.84 -29.93 19.65
C TYR A 361 52.97 -30.17 18.64
N LEU A 362 53.73 -29.10 18.37
CA LEU A 362 54.99 -29.11 17.66
C LEU A 362 56.03 -28.42 18.56
N SER A 363 56.66 -29.21 19.43
CA SER A 363 57.68 -28.71 20.36
C SER A 363 59.06 -28.69 19.70
N LEU A 364 59.67 -27.52 19.65
CA LEU A 364 60.96 -27.23 19.02
C LEU A 364 61.87 -26.52 20.03
N PRO A 365 63.18 -26.77 20.03
CA PRO A 365 64.11 -26.00 20.85
C PRO A 365 64.23 -24.58 20.28
N LEU A 366 64.25 -23.57 21.16
CA LEU A 366 64.57 -22.20 20.80
C LEU A 366 66.11 -22.08 20.72
N PRO A 367 66.69 -21.73 19.55
CA PRO A 367 68.12 -21.51 19.45
C PRO A 367 68.56 -20.34 20.34
N ASP A 368 69.71 -20.48 21.01
CA ASP A 368 70.30 -19.41 21.83
C ASP A 368 70.50 -18.09 21.05
N SER A 369 70.68 -18.19 19.72
CA SER A 369 70.79 -17.08 18.78
C SER A 369 69.54 -16.18 18.73
N LEU A 370 68.38 -16.70 19.15
CA LEU A 370 67.07 -16.05 19.10
C LEU A 370 66.52 -15.69 20.49
N SER A 371 67.25 -15.99 21.56
CA SER A 371 66.79 -15.77 22.95
C SER A 371 66.93 -14.32 23.43
N GLY A 372 67.63 -13.45 22.69
CA GLY A 372 67.89 -12.05 23.06
C GLY A 372 67.05 -11.02 22.30
N THR A 373 67.47 -9.76 22.37
CA THR A 373 66.93 -8.65 21.56
C THR A 373 67.28 -8.85 20.09
N LEU A 374 66.29 -8.76 19.21
CA LEU A 374 66.45 -8.97 17.77
C LEU A 374 66.19 -7.69 16.98
N GLU A 375 66.93 -7.52 15.88
CA GLU A 375 66.66 -6.47 14.89
C GLU A 375 65.33 -6.73 14.16
N PRO A 376 64.69 -5.68 13.59
CA PRO A 376 63.51 -5.85 12.75
C PRO A 376 63.77 -6.84 11.60
N PHE A 377 62.80 -7.72 11.37
CA PHE A 377 62.93 -8.74 10.35
C PHE A 377 62.86 -8.16 8.93
N GLU A 378 63.84 -8.51 8.10
CA GLU A 378 63.85 -8.24 6.66
C GLU A 378 62.82 -9.14 5.92
N HIS A 379 62.60 -8.92 4.62
CA HIS A 379 61.70 -9.72 3.76
C HIS A 379 60.21 -9.65 4.13
N ALA A 380 59.63 -8.43 4.14
CA ALA A 380 58.20 -8.21 4.42
C ALA A 380 57.26 -8.91 3.41
N GLU A 381 57.72 -9.19 2.19
CA GLU A 381 56.99 -9.92 1.16
C GLU A 381 56.62 -11.35 1.58
N LEU A 382 57.42 -11.99 2.44
CA LEU A 382 57.12 -13.29 3.02
C LEU A 382 55.94 -13.20 4.01
N ALA A 383 55.73 -12.07 4.68
CA ALA A 383 54.54 -11.88 5.53
C ALA A 383 53.25 -11.64 4.71
N GLN A 384 53.34 -11.34 3.40
CA GLN A 384 52.20 -10.93 2.59
C GLN A 384 51.30 -12.10 2.17
N PRO A 385 50.02 -12.16 2.60
CA PRO A 385 49.10 -13.21 2.20
C PRO A 385 48.63 -13.04 0.74
N PRO A 386 48.17 -14.13 0.09
CA PRO A 386 47.65 -14.07 -1.27
C PRO A 386 46.48 -13.08 -1.43
N ALA A 387 46.35 -12.48 -2.63
CA ALA A 387 45.22 -11.62 -2.94
C ALA A 387 43.89 -12.40 -2.93
N PRO A 388 42.78 -11.80 -2.46
CA PRO A 388 41.47 -12.44 -2.53
C PRO A 388 40.95 -12.52 -3.96
N PRO A 389 40.04 -13.47 -4.27
CA PRO A 389 39.39 -13.54 -5.58
C PRO A 389 38.66 -12.24 -5.93
N TRP A 390 38.59 -11.88 -7.22
CA TRP A 390 37.96 -10.64 -7.67
C TRP A 390 36.50 -10.50 -7.19
N ALA A 391 35.73 -11.59 -7.23
CA ALA A 391 34.34 -11.65 -6.83
C ALA A 391 34.12 -11.42 -5.32
N ALA A 392 35.17 -11.49 -4.50
CA ALA A 392 35.12 -11.28 -3.06
C ALA A 392 35.47 -9.84 -2.63
N ARG A 393 35.90 -8.99 -3.57
CA ARG A 393 36.25 -7.59 -3.32
C ARG A 393 35.03 -6.81 -2.81
N ARG A 394 35.23 -5.90 -1.84
CA ARG A 394 34.14 -5.15 -1.18
C ARG A 394 33.22 -4.45 -2.22
N SER A 395 33.77 -3.83 -3.25
CA SER A 395 33.01 -3.13 -4.31
C SER A 395 32.09 -4.04 -5.13
N VAL A 396 32.58 -5.21 -5.58
CA VAL A 396 31.79 -6.16 -6.39
C VAL A 396 30.61 -6.71 -5.59
N VAL A 397 30.82 -6.99 -4.31
CA VAL A 397 29.78 -7.50 -3.41
C VAL A 397 28.70 -6.45 -3.19
N THR A 398 29.08 -5.19 -2.98
CA THR A 398 28.12 -4.09 -2.81
C THR A 398 27.26 -3.92 -4.06
N VAL A 399 27.85 -3.94 -5.25
CA VAL A 399 27.11 -3.83 -6.52
C VAL A 399 26.14 -4.99 -6.70
N ILE A 400 26.59 -6.23 -6.53
CA ILE A 400 25.73 -7.42 -6.67
C ILE A 400 24.59 -7.43 -5.64
N ALA A 401 24.85 -6.98 -4.41
CA ALA A 401 23.83 -6.91 -3.36
C ALA A 401 22.77 -5.82 -3.63
N LEU A 402 23.14 -4.72 -4.29
CA LEU A 402 22.22 -3.63 -4.62
C LEU A 402 21.37 -3.90 -5.86
N LEU A 403 21.84 -4.71 -6.81
CA LEU A 403 21.08 -5.07 -8.02
C LEU A 403 19.65 -5.60 -7.75
N PRO A 404 19.41 -6.61 -6.89
CA PRO A 404 18.06 -7.09 -6.64
C PRO A 404 17.18 -6.06 -5.94
N VAL A 405 17.76 -5.21 -5.09
CA VAL A 405 17.03 -4.11 -4.42
C VAL A 405 16.61 -3.05 -5.44
N ALA A 406 17.53 -2.64 -6.31
CA ALA A 406 17.24 -1.69 -7.39
C ALA A 406 16.18 -2.25 -8.36
N ALA A 407 16.27 -3.54 -8.72
CA ALA A 407 15.28 -4.22 -9.55
C ALA A 407 13.90 -4.27 -8.88
N LEU A 408 13.83 -4.58 -7.58
CA LEU A 408 12.58 -4.59 -6.83
C LEU A 408 11.95 -3.20 -6.73
N VAL A 409 12.76 -2.17 -6.46
CA VAL A 409 12.30 -0.77 -6.43
C VAL A 409 11.79 -0.35 -7.79
N ALA A 410 12.54 -0.61 -8.88
CA ALA A 410 12.11 -0.30 -10.24
C ALA A 410 10.79 -1.01 -10.59
N ALA A 411 10.67 -2.31 -10.31
CA ALA A 411 9.44 -3.06 -10.55
C ALA A 411 8.24 -2.51 -9.75
N THR A 412 8.47 -2.14 -8.48
CA THR A 412 7.42 -1.55 -7.63
C THR A 412 6.97 -0.20 -8.15
N VAL A 413 7.91 0.68 -8.51
CA VAL A 413 7.63 2.00 -9.08
C VAL A 413 6.87 1.85 -10.39
N SER A 414 7.30 0.99 -11.30
CA SER A 414 6.61 0.75 -12.58
C SER A 414 5.19 0.18 -12.41
N ALA A 415 4.92 -0.62 -11.38
CA ALA A 415 3.60 -1.19 -11.12
C ALA A 415 2.64 -0.24 -10.37
N VAL A 416 3.18 0.67 -9.55
CA VAL A 416 2.39 1.53 -8.65
C VAL A 416 2.19 2.94 -9.24
N GLN A 417 3.17 3.50 -9.94
CA GLN A 417 3.08 4.86 -10.50
C GLN A 417 1.88 5.06 -11.43
N PRO A 418 1.58 4.18 -12.41
CA PRO A 418 0.43 4.37 -13.30
C PRO A 418 -0.89 4.39 -12.53
N ARG A 419 -1.00 3.57 -11.47
CA ARG A 419 -2.19 3.51 -10.61
C ARG A 419 -2.39 4.82 -9.83
N ILE A 420 -1.32 5.34 -9.22
CA ILE A 420 -1.37 6.62 -8.50
C ILE A 420 -1.70 7.77 -9.46
N ALA A 421 -1.12 7.79 -10.66
CA ALA A 421 -1.31 8.86 -11.63
C ALA A 421 -2.77 9.05 -12.06
N VAL A 422 -3.57 7.97 -12.07
CA VAL A 422 -5.00 8.01 -12.42
C VAL A 422 -5.92 7.90 -11.19
N GLY A 423 -5.39 8.10 -9.98
CA GLY A 423 -6.17 8.07 -8.74
C GLY A 423 -6.65 6.67 -8.30
N CYS A 424 -6.14 5.59 -8.89
CA CYS A 424 -6.52 4.21 -8.57
C CYS A 424 -5.69 3.64 -7.42
N THR A 425 -5.93 4.16 -6.22
CA THR A 425 -5.04 3.99 -5.07
C THR A 425 -5.39 2.81 -4.17
N ALA A 426 -6.58 2.22 -4.32
CA ALA A 426 -6.97 1.09 -3.48
C ALA A 426 -6.18 -0.19 -3.80
N TRP A 427 -5.69 -0.82 -2.73
CA TRP A 427 -5.10 -2.15 -2.80
C TRP A 427 -6.17 -3.26 -2.86
N PRO A 428 -5.85 -4.43 -3.47
CA PRO A 428 -6.81 -5.51 -3.73
C PRO A 428 -7.46 -6.15 -2.49
N TRP A 429 -6.95 -5.88 -1.28
CA TRP A 429 -7.45 -6.44 -0.02
C TRP A 429 -8.41 -5.52 0.73
N HIS A 430 -8.68 -4.31 0.24
CA HIS A 430 -9.70 -3.45 0.86
C HIS A 430 -11.09 -3.99 0.54
N ALA A 431 -11.81 -4.44 1.57
CA ALA A 431 -13.18 -4.90 1.43
C ALA A 431 -14.09 -3.79 0.87
N GLY A 432 -14.98 -4.15 -0.04
CA GLY A 432 -15.92 -3.21 -0.65
C GLY A 432 -15.32 -2.29 -1.73
N VAL A 433 -14.07 -2.52 -2.15
CA VAL A 433 -13.44 -1.81 -3.27
C VAL A 433 -12.93 -2.82 -4.29
N ASP A 434 -13.29 -2.61 -5.56
CA ASP A 434 -12.87 -3.43 -6.69
C ASP A 434 -12.61 -2.49 -7.86
N VAL A 435 -11.35 -2.09 -8.07
CA VAL A 435 -10.98 -1.12 -9.11
C VAL A 435 -9.84 -1.60 -9.98
N VAL A 436 -9.84 -1.12 -11.21
CA VAL A 436 -8.82 -1.41 -12.21
C VAL A 436 -8.51 -0.18 -13.05
N VAL A 437 -7.27 -0.08 -13.51
CA VAL A 437 -6.88 0.92 -14.49
C VAL A 437 -7.22 0.41 -15.90
N ARG A 438 -8.04 1.15 -16.64
CA ARG A 438 -8.37 0.90 -18.06
C ARG A 438 -8.11 2.17 -18.87
N GLY A 439 -7.20 2.07 -19.84
CA GLY A 439 -6.69 3.26 -20.52
C GLY A 439 -6.01 4.19 -19.51
N THR A 440 -6.49 5.44 -19.43
CA THR A 440 -6.01 6.47 -18.50
C THR A 440 -6.97 6.71 -17.32
N GLU A 441 -7.86 5.76 -17.01
CA GLU A 441 -8.88 5.92 -15.99
C GLU A 441 -8.88 4.80 -14.95
N CYS A 442 -9.28 5.15 -13.73
CA CYS A 442 -9.63 4.19 -12.69
C CYS A 442 -11.13 3.90 -12.75
N ILE A 443 -11.51 2.69 -13.12
CA ILE A 443 -12.91 2.25 -13.19
C ILE A 443 -13.20 1.15 -12.16
N GLY A 444 -14.47 0.98 -11.84
CA GLY A 444 -14.95 -0.12 -11.00
C GLY A 444 -15.82 0.32 -9.85
N LEU A 445 -15.74 -0.37 -8.73
CA LEU A 445 -16.65 -0.25 -7.59
C LEU A 445 -15.93 0.29 -6.35
N SER A 446 -16.62 1.17 -5.63
CA SER A 446 -16.22 1.58 -4.28
C SER A 446 -17.45 1.72 -3.38
N ALA A 447 -17.38 1.10 -2.20
CA ALA A 447 -18.35 1.25 -1.13
C ALA A 447 -17.80 2.05 0.06
N GLY A 448 -16.56 2.56 -0.04
CA GLY A 448 -15.85 3.17 1.09
C GLY A 448 -14.71 4.11 0.69
N ALA A 449 -14.32 4.98 1.61
CA ALA A 449 -13.33 6.05 1.38
C ALA A 449 -11.89 5.59 1.05
N ALA A 450 -11.62 4.28 1.01
CA ALA A 450 -10.37 3.73 0.50
C ALA A 450 -10.17 3.98 -1.01
N GLN A 451 -11.26 4.24 -1.74
CA GLN A 451 -11.23 4.69 -3.12
C GLN A 451 -12.35 5.70 -3.36
N VAL A 452 -11.97 6.86 -3.89
CA VAL A 452 -12.85 7.92 -4.39
C VAL A 452 -12.51 8.11 -5.87
N PHE A 453 -13.49 8.27 -6.75
CA PHE A 453 -13.24 8.34 -8.19
C PHE A 453 -13.00 9.77 -8.68
N ALA A 454 -13.49 10.76 -7.94
CA ALA A 454 -13.41 12.16 -8.30
C ALA A 454 -12.02 12.81 -8.09
N ASP A 455 -11.69 13.72 -9.01
CA ASP A 455 -10.60 14.69 -8.95
C ASP A 455 -11.11 16.13 -8.69
N ASP A 456 -12.38 16.30 -8.30
CA ASP A 456 -12.99 17.55 -7.83
C ASP A 456 -13.35 17.45 -6.34
N GLU A 457 -13.27 18.57 -5.62
CA GLU A 457 -13.44 18.61 -4.17
C GLU A 457 -14.90 18.37 -3.75
N GLU A 458 -15.87 18.98 -4.44
CA GLU A 458 -17.31 18.82 -4.14
C GLU A 458 -17.74 17.37 -4.36
N LEU A 459 -17.43 16.81 -5.54
CA LEU A 459 -17.79 15.43 -5.84
C LEU A 459 -17.10 14.44 -4.90
N ALA A 460 -15.80 14.63 -4.63
CA ALA A 460 -15.07 13.77 -3.70
C ALA A 460 -15.60 13.86 -2.27
N GLU A 461 -16.05 15.04 -1.82
CA GLU A 461 -16.70 15.22 -0.53
C GLU A 461 -18.05 14.50 -0.46
N MET A 462 -18.86 14.60 -1.51
CA MET A 462 -20.15 13.91 -1.58
C MET A 462 -19.99 12.37 -1.62
N GLU A 463 -19.03 11.83 -2.37
CA GLU A 463 -18.67 10.40 -2.32
C GLU A 463 -18.34 9.96 -0.89
N ARG A 464 -17.55 10.75 -0.16
CA ARG A 464 -17.18 10.44 1.23
C ARG A 464 -18.38 10.50 2.18
N GLU A 465 -19.32 11.42 1.99
CA GLU A 465 -20.55 11.44 2.79
C GLU A 465 -21.40 10.19 2.57
N VAL A 466 -21.58 9.77 1.32
CA VAL A 466 -22.27 8.51 1.00
C VAL A 466 -21.57 7.31 1.66
N PHE A 467 -20.24 7.25 1.61
CA PHE A 467 -19.47 6.20 2.29
C PHE A 467 -19.54 6.27 3.81
N ARG A 468 -19.65 7.47 4.38
CA ARG A 468 -19.89 7.65 5.82
C ARG A 468 -21.27 7.09 6.19
N GLN A 469 -22.30 7.36 5.40
CA GLN A 469 -23.63 6.79 5.59
C GLN A 469 -23.67 5.26 5.45
N ASN A 470 -22.88 4.68 4.53
CA ASN A 470 -22.71 3.22 4.45
C ASN A 470 -22.17 2.63 5.76
N THR A 471 -21.23 3.33 6.39
CA THR A 471 -20.67 2.92 7.68
C THR A 471 -21.71 3.00 8.80
N VAL A 472 -22.55 4.05 8.79
CA VAL A 472 -23.67 4.19 9.72
C VAL A 472 -24.68 3.06 9.53
N ALA A 473 -25.11 2.79 8.30
CA ALA A 473 -26.03 1.70 7.97
C ALA A 473 -25.48 0.33 8.41
N ALA A 474 -24.20 0.07 8.20
CA ALA A 474 -23.55 -1.18 8.64
C ALA A 474 -23.57 -1.34 10.16
N ARG A 475 -23.31 -0.27 10.92
CA ARG A 475 -23.40 -0.28 12.39
C ARG A 475 -24.83 -0.52 12.86
N LEU A 476 -25.80 0.22 12.32
CA LEU A 476 -27.21 0.05 12.66
C LEU A 476 -27.73 -1.37 12.35
N ARG A 477 -27.25 -1.99 11.27
CA ARG A 477 -27.57 -3.37 10.92
C ARG A 477 -26.95 -4.39 11.87
N HIS A 478 -25.74 -4.09 12.37
CA HIS A 478 -25.08 -4.91 13.37
C HIS A 478 -25.85 -4.84 14.70
N ASP A 479 -26.25 -3.64 15.11
CA ASP A 479 -26.97 -3.40 16.37
C ASP A 479 -28.41 -3.96 16.33
N ASN A 480 -29.10 -3.86 15.19
CA ASN A 480 -30.41 -4.46 14.99
C ASN A 480 -30.49 -5.27 13.67
N PRO A 481 -30.28 -6.60 13.74
CA PRO A 481 -30.34 -7.45 12.57
C PRO A 481 -31.69 -7.55 11.85
N ARG A 482 -32.78 -7.11 12.47
CA ARG A 482 -34.13 -7.17 11.86
C ARG A 482 -34.32 -6.12 10.77
N ARG A 483 -33.59 -5.00 10.87
CA ARG A 483 -33.57 -3.94 9.84
C ARG A 483 -32.87 -4.48 8.58
N PRO A 484 -33.54 -4.58 7.41
CA PRO A 484 -32.89 -5.05 6.20
C PRO A 484 -31.87 -4.03 5.72
N LEU A 485 -30.69 -4.48 5.29
CA LEU A 485 -29.76 -3.62 4.56
C LEU A 485 -30.13 -3.68 3.07
N VAL A 486 -30.47 -2.53 2.49
CA VAL A 486 -30.79 -2.36 1.08
C VAL A 486 -29.59 -1.72 0.41
N THR A 487 -29.04 -2.39 -0.59
CA THR A 487 -27.88 -1.88 -1.34
C THR A 487 -28.27 -1.51 -2.75
N LEU A 488 -28.05 -0.24 -3.10
CA LEU A 488 -28.18 0.26 -4.46
C LEU A 488 -26.79 0.52 -5.03
N ILE A 489 -26.58 0.16 -6.29
CA ILE A 489 -25.35 0.50 -7.02
C ILE A 489 -25.64 1.77 -7.80
N TYR A 490 -25.04 2.89 -7.40
CA TYR A 490 -25.05 4.12 -8.18
C TYR A 490 -24.00 4.02 -9.28
N PHE A 491 -24.44 3.88 -10.53
CA PHE A 491 -23.57 3.58 -11.66
C PHE A 491 -23.52 4.74 -12.65
N ALA A 492 -22.39 5.45 -12.69
CA ALA A 492 -22.22 6.63 -13.53
C ALA A 492 -20.78 6.76 -14.06
N GLY A 493 -20.55 7.72 -14.96
CA GLY A 493 -19.20 8.13 -15.31
C GLY A 493 -18.67 9.07 -14.23
N MET A 494 -17.76 8.56 -13.38
CA MET A 494 -17.18 9.32 -12.27
C MET A 494 -15.79 9.90 -12.60
N THR A 495 -15.28 9.65 -13.80
CA THR A 495 -14.01 10.18 -14.30
C THR A 495 -14.20 10.96 -15.60
N TYR A 496 -13.38 11.97 -15.81
CA TYR A 496 -13.45 12.84 -17.00
C TYR A 496 -12.09 12.92 -17.67
N THR A 497 -11.97 12.38 -18.88
CA THR A 497 -10.73 12.49 -19.66
C THR A 497 -10.63 13.79 -20.44
N ASP A 498 -11.77 14.39 -20.79
CA ASP A 498 -11.83 15.70 -21.45
C ASP A 498 -12.17 16.78 -20.42
N ARG A 499 -11.29 17.79 -20.31
CA ARG A 499 -11.46 18.90 -19.37
C ARG A 499 -12.52 19.90 -19.83
N ASN A 500 -12.86 19.93 -21.12
CA ASN A 500 -13.85 20.86 -21.67
C ASN A 500 -15.29 20.34 -21.53
N VAL A 501 -15.46 19.06 -21.22
CA VAL A 501 -16.77 18.38 -21.12
C VAL A 501 -17.02 17.87 -19.69
N ARG A 502 -16.16 18.25 -18.75
CA ARG A 502 -16.24 17.83 -17.35
C ARG A 502 -17.32 18.62 -16.61
N TYR A 503 -18.28 17.92 -15.99
CA TYR A 503 -19.34 18.51 -15.17
C TYR A 503 -19.62 17.66 -13.93
N PRO A 504 -18.70 17.66 -12.93
CA PRO A 504 -18.80 16.83 -11.72
C PRO A 504 -19.98 17.21 -10.83
N HIS A 505 -20.49 18.43 -10.96
CA HIS A 505 -21.63 18.94 -10.21
C HIS A 505 -22.89 18.08 -10.40
N ALA A 506 -23.21 17.65 -11.63
CA ALA A 506 -24.36 16.77 -11.87
C ALA A 506 -24.28 15.45 -11.07
N GLN A 507 -23.09 14.86 -10.98
CA GLN A 507 -22.89 13.65 -10.20
C GLN A 507 -22.93 13.93 -8.70
N ALA A 508 -22.51 15.13 -8.26
CA ALA A 508 -22.63 15.56 -6.88
C ALA A 508 -24.10 15.75 -6.47
N GLU A 509 -24.94 16.35 -7.31
CA GLU A 509 -26.40 16.48 -7.12
C GLU A 509 -27.07 15.10 -6.97
N GLU A 510 -26.78 14.17 -7.88
CA GLU A 510 -27.32 12.81 -7.81
C GLU A 510 -26.92 12.11 -6.50
N LEU A 511 -25.66 12.24 -6.09
CA LEU A 511 -25.18 11.70 -4.81
C LEU A 511 -25.77 12.45 -3.60
N ALA A 512 -26.06 13.75 -3.71
CA ALA A 512 -26.69 14.53 -2.66
C ALA A 512 -28.11 14.01 -2.36
N GLY A 513 -28.92 13.78 -3.40
CA GLY A 513 -30.24 13.17 -3.23
C GLY A 513 -30.18 11.79 -2.57
N LEU A 514 -29.19 10.97 -2.94
CA LEU A 514 -28.94 9.67 -2.30
C LEU A 514 -28.46 9.80 -0.86
N ALA A 515 -27.55 10.72 -0.57
CA ALA A 515 -27.03 10.96 0.78
C ALA A 515 -28.13 11.45 1.73
N VAL A 516 -29.00 12.34 1.26
CA VAL A 516 -30.19 12.79 2.00
C VAL A 516 -31.10 11.61 2.31
N GLN A 517 -31.38 10.76 1.31
CA GLN A 517 -32.24 9.61 1.52
C GLN A 517 -31.59 8.54 2.42
N GLN A 518 -30.26 8.37 2.36
CA GLN A 518 -29.51 7.53 3.30
C GLN A 518 -29.62 8.07 4.73
N ARG A 519 -29.41 9.37 4.94
CA ARG A 519 -29.56 10.02 6.25
C ARG A 519 -30.96 9.78 6.82
N ARG A 520 -32.00 9.97 5.99
CA ARG A 520 -33.39 9.75 6.38
C ARG A 520 -33.65 8.29 6.76
N ALA A 521 -33.32 7.33 5.90
CA ALA A 521 -33.53 5.90 6.15
C ALA A 521 -32.76 5.43 7.41
N ASN A 522 -31.52 5.89 7.58
CA ASN A 522 -30.68 5.49 8.70
C ASN A 522 -31.13 6.11 10.04
N LYS A 523 -31.75 7.30 10.04
CA LYS A 523 -32.28 7.95 11.26
C LYS A 523 -33.61 7.33 11.76
N GLN A 524 -34.30 6.55 10.94
CA GLN A 524 -35.56 5.90 11.37
C GLN A 524 -35.30 4.89 12.50
N ASN A 525 -36.18 4.88 13.50
CA ASN A 525 -36.07 4.05 14.71
C ASN A 525 -36.90 2.75 14.64
N GLY A 526 -37.63 2.50 13.56
CA GLY A 526 -38.49 1.32 13.44
C GLY A 526 -37.69 0.02 13.38
N GLU A 527 -38.18 -1.03 14.05
CA GLU A 527 -37.43 -2.30 14.23
C GLU A 527 -37.19 -3.06 12.92
N SER A 528 -38.03 -2.82 11.91
CA SER A 528 -38.00 -3.48 10.59
C SER A 528 -37.73 -2.51 9.43
N GLU A 529 -37.49 -1.22 9.71
CA GLU A 529 -37.29 -0.23 8.67
C GLU A 529 -35.97 -0.44 7.92
N PRO A 530 -35.96 -0.39 6.57
CA PRO A 530 -34.77 -0.62 5.77
C PRO A 530 -33.69 0.43 6.02
N LEU A 531 -32.45 -0.04 5.93
CA LEU A 531 -31.22 0.76 5.94
C LEU A 531 -30.71 0.89 4.51
N LEU A 532 -30.13 2.02 4.15
CA LEU A 532 -29.67 2.27 2.78
C LEU A 532 -28.13 2.31 2.71
N ARG A 533 -27.57 1.46 1.86
CA ARG A 533 -26.15 1.44 1.46
C ARG A 533 -26.04 1.73 -0.03
N ILE A 534 -25.13 2.61 -0.40
CA ILE A 534 -24.85 2.94 -1.80
C ILE A 534 -23.45 2.45 -2.16
N VAL A 535 -23.33 1.68 -3.24
CA VAL A 535 -22.04 1.34 -3.84
C VAL A 535 -21.88 2.18 -5.10
N ILE A 536 -20.81 2.96 -5.18
CA ILE A 536 -20.52 3.78 -6.35
C ILE A 536 -19.79 2.92 -7.38
N ALA A 537 -20.30 2.89 -8.59
CA ALA A 537 -19.71 2.24 -9.74
C ALA A 537 -19.30 3.30 -10.78
N ASN A 538 -18.01 3.34 -11.12
CA ASN A 538 -17.49 4.19 -12.19
C ASN A 538 -17.40 3.43 -13.51
N GLY A 539 -18.21 3.81 -14.49
CA GLY A 539 -18.21 3.30 -15.87
C GLY A 539 -17.18 3.95 -16.80
N GLY A 540 -16.32 4.83 -16.28
CA GLY A 540 -15.40 5.65 -17.07
C GLY A 540 -16.08 6.86 -17.70
N SER A 541 -15.28 7.75 -18.29
CA SER A 541 -15.77 8.95 -18.96
C SER A 541 -16.79 8.59 -20.04
N THR A 542 -17.90 9.31 -20.02
CA THR A 542 -19.07 9.11 -20.91
C THR A 542 -19.63 7.68 -20.89
N MET A 543 -19.42 6.94 -19.80
CA MET A 543 -19.85 5.54 -19.63
C MET A 543 -19.17 4.55 -20.59
N ARG A 544 -18.02 4.90 -21.18
CA ARG A 544 -17.37 4.10 -22.23
C ARG A 544 -16.92 2.69 -21.83
N TYR A 545 -16.81 2.41 -20.54
CA TYR A 545 -16.46 1.09 -20.01
C TYR A 545 -17.63 0.43 -19.25
N ALA A 546 -18.86 0.91 -19.44
CA ALA A 546 -19.99 0.48 -18.63
C ALA A 546 -20.28 -1.03 -18.75
N THR A 547 -20.31 -1.60 -19.95
CA THR A 547 -20.54 -3.04 -20.14
C THR A 547 -19.46 -3.85 -19.44
N TRP A 548 -18.20 -3.40 -19.53
CA TRP A 548 -17.07 -4.08 -18.90
C TRP A 548 -17.22 -4.13 -17.38
N VAL A 549 -17.57 -3.00 -16.74
CA VAL A 549 -17.80 -2.91 -15.29
C VAL A 549 -18.97 -3.79 -14.87
N VAL A 550 -20.05 -3.83 -15.67
CA VAL A 550 -21.18 -4.74 -15.42
C VAL A 550 -20.73 -6.19 -15.44
N GLU A 551 -20.09 -6.62 -16.51
CA GLU A 551 -19.69 -8.01 -16.72
C GLU A 551 -18.70 -8.50 -15.69
N HIS A 552 -17.73 -7.67 -15.31
CA HIS A 552 -16.60 -8.11 -14.51
C HIS A 552 -16.78 -7.82 -13.02
N GLN A 553 -17.41 -6.71 -12.64
CA GLN A 553 -17.41 -6.24 -11.25
C GLN A 553 -18.81 -6.26 -10.64
N ILE A 554 -19.79 -5.59 -11.27
CA ILE A 554 -21.17 -5.60 -10.77
C ILE A 554 -21.71 -7.03 -10.75
N SER A 555 -21.46 -7.84 -11.79
CA SER A 555 -21.92 -9.24 -11.82
C SER A 555 -21.36 -10.07 -10.66
N ARG A 556 -20.13 -9.81 -10.21
CA ARG A 556 -19.55 -10.47 -9.03
C ARG A 556 -20.22 -10.00 -7.75
N LEU A 557 -20.33 -8.68 -7.57
CA LEU A 557 -20.97 -8.08 -6.39
C LEU A 557 -22.42 -8.58 -6.22
N VAL A 558 -23.20 -8.55 -7.30
CA VAL A 558 -24.60 -9.01 -7.34
C VAL A 558 -24.71 -10.50 -6.96
N ARG A 559 -23.75 -11.35 -7.35
CA ARG A 559 -23.73 -12.77 -6.98
C ARG A 559 -23.28 -13.01 -5.54
N SER A 560 -22.34 -12.22 -5.04
CA SER A 560 -21.77 -12.40 -3.70
C SER A 560 -22.56 -11.72 -2.59
N ASP A 561 -23.31 -10.67 -2.91
CA ASP A 561 -24.00 -9.84 -1.93
C ASP A 561 -25.53 -9.82 -2.18
N PRO A 562 -26.32 -10.54 -1.36
CA PRO A 562 -27.76 -10.62 -1.52
C PRO A 562 -28.51 -9.34 -1.11
N THR A 563 -27.82 -8.37 -0.50
CA THR A 563 -28.42 -7.08 -0.15
C THR A 563 -28.50 -6.12 -1.33
N VAL A 564 -27.80 -6.42 -2.44
CA VAL A 564 -27.89 -5.63 -3.68
C VAL A 564 -29.26 -5.85 -4.29
N VAL A 565 -30.09 -4.80 -4.30
CA VAL A 565 -31.47 -4.84 -4.79
C VAL A 565 -31.64 -4.25 -6.19
N GLY A 566 -30.75 -3.34 -6.61
CA GLY A 566 -30.86 -2.66 -7.89
C GLY A 566 -29.67 -1.78 -8.25
N VAL A 567 -29.64 -1.36 -9.51
CA VAL A 567 -28.73 -0.35 -10.05
C VAL A 567 -29.52 0.92 -10.32
N ILE A 568 -28.92 2.06 -10.00
CA ILE A 568 -29.49 3.39 -10.22
C ILE A 568 -28.44 4.29 -10.86
N GLY A 569 -28.82 5.45 -11.36
CA GLY A 569 -27.89 6.37 -12.04
C GLY A 569 -27.99 6.24 -13.55
N LEU A 570 -26.85 5.97 -14.19
CA LEU A 570 -26.59 5.98 -15.62
C LEU A 570 -26.65 7.40 -16.20
N ASP A 571 -25.49 7.92 -16.61
CA ASP A 571 -25.30 9.34 -16.95
C ASP A 571 -25.56 9.69 -18.43
N ARG A 572 -25.34 8.75 -19.37
CA ARG A 572 -25.53 9.03 -20.82
C ARG A 572 -26.17 7.89 -21.59
N SER A 573 -27.11 8.25 -22.48
CA SER A 573 -27.79 7.34 -23.41
C SER A 573 -26.89 7.00 -24.61
N THR A 574 -25.87 6.18 -24.39
CA THR A 574 -24.96 5.71 -25.44
C THR A 574 -25.27 4.25 -25.81
N ALA A 575 -24.74 3.79 -26.95
CA ALA A 575 -24.78 2.38 -27.32
C ALA A 575 -24.09 1.46 -26.29
N GLU A 576 -23.08 1.96 -25.59
CA GLU A 576 -22.39 1.25 -24.50
C GLU A 576 -23.29 1.13 -23.26
N THR A 577 -23.94 2.22 -22.84
CA THR A 577 -24.91 2.19 -21.72
C THR A 577 -26.09 1.27 -22.03
N ARG A 578 -26.61 1.29 -23.26
CA ARG A 578 -27.67 0.38 -23.72
C ARG A 578 -27.27 -1.10 -23.55
N ARG A 579 -26.03 -1.46 -23.92
CA ARG A 579 -25.49 -2.81 -23.73
C ARG A 579 -25.32 -3.16 -22.25
N ALA A 580 -24.87 -2.21 -21.43
CA ALA A 580 -24.79 -2.38 -19.99
C ALA A 580 -26.17 -2.66 -19.34
N ILE A 581 -27.22 -1.93 -19.76
CA ILE A 581 -28.61 -2.16 -19.32
C ILE A 581 -29.08 -3.57 -19.70
N ALA A 582 -28.84 -3.99 -20.94
CA ALA A 582 -29.19 -5.35 -21.39
C ALA A 582 -28.53 -6.41 -20.50
N ARG A 583 -27.24 -6.23 -20.20
CA ARG A 583 -26.48 -7.16 -19.36
C ARG A 583 -26.94 -7.17 -17.91
N LEU A 584 -27.36 -6.03 -17.36
CA LEU A 584 -27.99 -5.95 -16.03
C LEU A 584 -29.35 -6.68 -16.01
N GLY A 585 -30.11 -6.58 -17.10
CA GLY A 585 -31.34 -7.34 -17.32
C GLY A 585 -31.13 -8.85 -17.30
N GLU A 586 -30.11 -9.35 -18.00
CA GLU A 586 -29.72 -10.76 -17.98
C GLU A 586 -29.29 -11.26 -16.59
N LEU A 587 -28.82 -10.36 -15.72
CA LEU A 587 -28.50 -10.66 -14.32
C LEU A 587 -29.74 -10.60 -13.40
N GLY A 588 -30.91 -10.25 -13.93
CA GLY A 588 -32.15 -10.08 -13.17
C GLY A 588 -32.08 -8.90 -12.19
N VAL A 589 -31.30 -7.86 -12.51
CA VAL A 589 -31.10 -6.69 -11.66
C VAL A 589 -32.07 -5.57 -12.10
N PRO A 590 -33.00 -5.14 -11.23
CA PRO A 590 -33.77 -3.92 -11.45
C PRO A 590 -32.83 -2.72 -11.66
N THR A 591 -33.00 -2.02 -12.77
CA THR A 591 -32.15 -0.89 -13.15
C THR A 591 -33.02 0.34 -13.36
N MET A 592 -32.84 1.38 -12.53
CA MET A 592 -33.62 2.61 -12.62
C MET A 592 -32.72 3.76 -13.08
N ALA A 593 -32.91 4.19 -14.33
CA ALA A 593 -32.05 5.19 -14.95
C ALA A 593 -32.48 6.62 -14.59
N THR A 594 -31.71 7.32 -13.78
CA THR A 594 -32.11 8.62 -13.20
C THR A 594 -32.02 9.78 -14.19
N THR A 595 -31.32 9.61 -15.31
CA THR A 595 -31.10 10.69 -16.29
C THR A 595 -31.40 10.31 -17.74
N LEU A 596 -31.54 9.01 -18.03
CA LEU A 596 -31.74 8.54 -19.39
C LEU A 596 -33.20 8.72 -19.80
N SER A 597 -33.41 9.40 -20.93
CA SER A 597 -34.73 9.68 -21.49
C SER A 597 -34.85 9.35 -22.97
N ALA A 598 -33.82 8.71 -23.55
CA ALA A 598 -33.88 8.29 -24.95
C ALA A 598 -34.91 7.19 -25.16
N ASP A 599 -35.64 7.24 -26.27
CA ASP A 599 -36.72 6.29 -26.52
C ASP A 599 -36.20 4.88 -26.81
N GLY A 600 -37.04 3.89 -26.47
CA GLY A 600 -36.76 2.47 -26.69
C GLY A 600 -35.67 1.88 -25.79
N LEU A 601 -35.25 2.58 -24.73
CA LEU A 601 -34.39 2.02 -23.67
C LEU A 601 -35.15 1.03 -22.78
N ASP A 602 -36.45 1.23 -22.59
CA ASP A 602 -37.32 0.36 -21.81
C ASP A 602 -37.58 -1.00 -22.46
N ALA A 603 -37.54 -1.06 -23.80
CA ALA A 603 -37.59 -2.31 -24.55
C ALA A 603 -36.30 -3.15 -24.44
N VAL A 604 -35.21 -2.60 -23.88
CA VAL A 604 -33.91 -3.30 -23.78
C VAL A 604 -33.93 -4.37 -22.70
N SER A 605 -34.67 -4.16 -21.62
CA SER A 605 -34.77 -5.11 -20.51
C SER A 605 -36.11 -4.99 -19.77
N PRO A 606 -36.78 -6.10 -19.41
CA PRO A 606 -38.00 -6.06 -18.61
C PRO A 606 -37.77 -5.54 -17.17
N THR A 607 -36.52 -5.50 -16.72
CA THR A 607 -36.11 -4.96 -15.41
C THR A 607 -35.58 -3.53 -15.48
N TYR A 608 -35.70 -2.86 -16.64
CA TYR A 608 -35.38 -1.44 -16.77
C TYR A 608 -36.59 -0.58 -16.35
N PHE A 609 -36.30 0.47 -15.60
CA PHE A 609 -37.25 1.46 -15.13
C PHE A 609 -36.73 2.87 -15.44
N GLN A 610 -37.58 3.72 -15.99
CA GLN A 610 -37.27 5.10 -16.31
C GLN A 610 -38.19 6.02 -15.49
N PRO A 611 -37.69 6.58 -14.37
CA PRO A 611 -38.47 7.46 -13.49
C PRO A 611 -38.73 8.83 -14.13
N VAL A 612 -38.06 9.15 -15.24
CA VAL A 612 -38.21 10.40 -15.97
C VAL A 612 -38.99 10.20 -17.28
N PRO A 613 -39.73 11.23 -17.74
CA PRO A 613 -40.35 11.19 -19.07
C PRO A 613 -39.32 11.01 -20.19
N ASP A 614 -39.75 10.33 -21.25
CA ASP A 614 -38.96 10.08 -22.44
C ASP A 614 -38.88 11.32 -23.36
N ASN A 615 -38.15 11.18 -24.46
CA ASN A 615 -37.92 12.27 -25.40
C ASN A 615 -39.20 12.60 -26.16
N HIS A 616 -40.06 11.61 -26.41
CA HIS A 616 -41.38 11.84 -26.99
C HIS A 616 -42.24 12.75 -26.12
N ALA A 617 -42.35 12.48 -24.81
CA ALA A 617 -43.09 13.33 -23.87
C ALA A 617 -42.50 14.76 -23.81
N GLN A 618 -41.19 14.91 -23.98
CA GLN A 618 -40.53 16.20 -24.08
C GLN A 618 -40.88 16.95 -25.37
N ALA A 619 -40.93 16.27 -26.52
CA ALA A 619 -41.36 16.84 -27.78
C ALA A 619 -42.83 17.29 -27.73
N GLU A 620 -43.71 16.48 -27.11
CA GLU A 620 -45.11 16.85 -26.84
C GLU A 620 -45.22 18.10 -25.99
N LEU A 621 -44.48 18.18 -24.87
CA LEU A 621 -44.44 19.36 -24.01
C LEU A 621 -44.01 20.62 -24.79
N VAL A 622 -42.96 20.52 -25.61
CA VAL A 622 -42.45 21.65 -26.41
C VAL A 622 -43.52 22.15 -27.39
N ALA A 623 -44.16 21.23 -28.09
CA ALA A 623 -45.26 21.54 -28.99
C ALA A 623 -46.46 22.20 -28.27
N GLU A 624 -46.85 21.68 -27.12
CA GLU A 624 -47.96 22.21 -26.32
C GLU A 624 -47.66 23.57 -25.72
N TYR A 625 -46.45 23.75 -25.21
CA TYR A 625 -45.97 25.04 -24.75
C TYR A 625 -46.02 26.08 -25.87
N ALA A 626 -45.46 25.76 -27.04
CA ALA A 626 -45.42 26.68 -28.17
C ALA A 626 -46.83 27.01 -28.70
N ALA A 627 -47.76 26.05 -28.68
CA ALA A 627 -49.15 26.26 -29.08
C ALA A 627 -49.96 27.07 -28.05
N GLY A 628 -49.67 26.91 -26.75
CA GLY A 628 -50.44 27.49 -25.65
C GLY A 628 -49.92 28.84 -25.15
N ALA A 629 -48.67 29.21 -25.46
CA ALA A 629 -48.10 30.48 -25.05
C ALA A 629 -48.85 31.68 -25.68
N ARG A 630 -49.08 32.72 -24.86
CA ARG A 630 -49.80 33.95 -25.23
C ARG A 630 -49.00 35.20 -24.93
N ASN A 631 -49.23 36.24 -25.73
CA ASN A 631 -48.85 37.61 -25.41
C ASN A 631 -49.76 38.21 -24.33
N ALA A 632 -49.44 39.41 -23.84
CA ALA A 632 -50.19 40.05 -22.77
C ALA A 632 -51.68 40.29 -23.13
N ASP A 633 -51.94 40.55 -24.42
CA ASP A 633 -53.23 40.80 -25.05
C ASP A 633 -54.03 39.52 -25.37
N GLY A 634 -53.47 38.33 -25.13
CA GLY A 634 -54.10 37.04 -25.41
C GLY A 634 -53.88 36.51 -26.83
N THR A 635 -53.09 37.17 -27.68
CA THR A 635 -52.71 36.63 -28.99
C THR A 635 -51.67 35.50 -28.86
N ARG A 636 -51.58 34.65 -29.89
CA ARG A 636 -50.64 33.53 -29.92
C ARG A 636 -49.20 34.05 -30.01
N ARG A 637 -48.35 33.60 -29.09
CA ARG A 637 -46.96 34.07 -29.00
C ARG A 637 -46.03 33.46 -30.05
N TYR A 638 -46.23 32.19 -30.39
CA TYR A 638 -45.36 31.46 -31.32
C TYR A 638 -46.15 30.78 -32.45
N ASP A 639 -45.68 30.93 -33.69
CA ASP A 639 -46.25 30.30 -34.88
C ASP A 639 -45.49 29.02 -35.28
N LYS A 640 -44.15 29.09 -35.22
CA LYS A 640 -43.22 28.04 -35.63
C LYS A 640 -42.18 27.76 -34.55
N VAL A 641 -41.63 26.55 -34.59
CA VAL A 641 -40.49 26.13 -33.79
C VAL A 641 -39.36 25.69 -34.72
N THR A 642 -38.23 26.39 -34.68
CA THR A 642 -37.01 26.03 -35.42
C THR A 642 -36.13 25.18 -34.53
N VAL A 643 -35.69 24.02 -35.00
CA VAL A 643 -34.95 23.03 -34.20
C VAL A 643 -33.46 23.09 -34.54
N TYR A 644 -32.62 23.13 -33.51
CA TYR A 644 -31.17 23.12 -33.62
C TYR A 644 -30.62 21.86 -32.93
N ALA A 645 -30.09 20.89 -33.69
CA ALA A 645 -29.60 19.62 -33.16
C ALA A 645 -28.22 19.20 -33.71
N PRO A 646 -27.32 18.62 -32.89
CA PRO A 646 -26.09 18.03 -33.39
C PRO A 646 -26.35 16.76 -34.22
N THR A 647 -25.49 16.50 -35.20
CA THR A 647 -25.45 15.27 -36.00
C THR A 647 -24.48 14.25 -35.39
N ASP A 648 -24.75 13.87 -34.13
CA ASP A 648 -24.02 12.78 -33.47
C ASP A 648 -24.82 11.48 -33.58
N ARG A 649 -24.31 10.52 -34.36
CA ARG A 649 -24.98 9.23 -34.58
C ARG A 649 -24.91 8.30 -33.36
N ASP A 650 -23.92 8.49 -32.49
CA ASP A 650 -23.66 7.61 -31.34
C ASP A 650 -24.37 8.09 -30.06
N ASP A 651 -24.85 9.35 -30.03
CA ASP A 651 -25.70 9.89 -28.96
C ASP A 651 -27.18 9.58 -29.22
N ILE A 652 -27.68 8.49 -28.63
CA ILE A 652 -29.06 8.01 -28.80
C ILE A 652 -30.06 9.08 -28.33
N TYR A 653 -29.74 9.84 -27.28
CA TYR A 653 -30.62 10.86 -26.74
C TYR A 653 -30.81 12.02 -27.71
N VAL A 654 -29.72 12.57 -28.28
CA VAL A 654 -29.83 13.70 -29.21
C VAL A 654 -30.66 13.32 -30.43
N ARG A 655 -30.33 12.16 -31.02
CA ARG A 655 -31.00 11.67 -32.22
C ARG A 655 -32.51 11.50 -32.00
N THR A 656 -32.89 10.76 -30.97
CA THR A 656 -34.31 10.46 -30.72
C THR A 656 -35.11 11.71 -30.34
N LEU A 657 -34.53 12.65 -29.57
CA LEU A 657 -35.16 13.93 -29.29
C LEU A 657 -35.40 14.75 -30.56
N ALA A 658 -34.43 14.83 -31.45
CA ALA A 658 -34.58 15.55 -32.72
C ALA A 658 -35.66 14.91 -33.60
N ASP A 659 -35.64 13.58 -33.74
CA ASP A 659 -36.63 12.82 -34.51
C ASP A 659 -38.06 13.06 -33.97
N ASP A 660 -38.26 13.00 -32.65
CA ASP A 660 -39.56 13.21 -32.02
C ASP A 660 -40.05 14.65 -32.14
N LEU A 661 -39.15 15.64 -31.99
CA LEU A 661 -39.49 17.05 -32.19
C LEU A 661 -39.95 17.31 -33.62
N GLU A 662 -39.20 16.83 -34.61
CA GLU A 662 -39.60 16.95 -36.01
C GLU A 662 -40.97 16.33 -36.26
N ALA A 663 -41.19 15.10 -35.76
CA ALA A 663 -42.45 14.39 -35.94
C ALA A 663 -43.63 15.11 -35.29
N VAL A 664 -43.54 15.45 -33.99
CA VAL A 664 -44.63 16.07 -33.22
C VAL A 664 -44.94 17.47 -33.73
N LEU A 665 -43.91 18.28 -34.01
CA LEU A 665 -44.10 19.65 -34.53
C LEU A 665 -44.66 19.65 -35.95
N ALA A 666 -44.25 18.70 -36.80
CA ALA A 666 -44.80 18.56 -38.15
C ALA A 666 -46.29 18.20 -38.10
N GLN A 667 -46.68 17.23 -37.26
CA GLN A 667 -48.08 16.83 -37.07
C GLN A 667 -48.96 18.01 -36.64
N ARG A 668 -48.43 18.92 -35.83
CA ARG A 668 -49.13 20.12 -35.36
C ARG A 668 -48.99 21.33 -36.29
N HIS A 669 -48.37 21.17 -37.47
CA HIS A 669 -48.07 22.24 -38.44
C HIS A 669 -47.20 23.39 -37.88
N MET A 670 -46.44 23.12 -36.83
CA MET A 670 -45.59 24.08 -36.13
C MET A 670 -44.10 23.95 -36.45
N LEU A 671 -43.69 22.92 -37.18
CA LEU A 671 -42.29 22.75 -37.57
C LEU A 671 -41.85 23.92 -38.46
N GLY A 672 -40.77 24.60 -38.03
CA GLY A 672 -39.98 25.56 -38.79
C GLY A 672 -38.79 24.88 -39.48
N ASP A 673 -37.67 25.58 -39.58
CA ASP A 673 -36.44 24.98 -40.13
C ASP A 673 -35.78 24.04 -39.12
N VAL A 674 -34.98 23.09 -39.63
CA VAL A 674 -34.10 22.26 -38.82
C VAL A 674 -32.65 22.54 -39.23
N TYR A 675 -31.84 22.94 -38.26
CA TYR A 675 -30.42 23.22 -38.45
C TYR A 675 -29.58 22.24 -37.65
N THR A 676 -28.52 21.74 -38.28
CA THR A 676 -27.64 20.75 -37.66
C THR A 676 -26.17 21.13 -37.71
N TRP A 677 -25.40 20.68 -36.73
CA TRP A 677 -23.93 20.80 -36.72
C TRP A 677 -23.26 19.47 -36.40
N SER A 678 -22.05 19.26 -36.89
CA SER A 678 -21.18 18.13 -36.54
C SER A 678 -20.03 18.57 -35.63
N GLU A 679 -19.58 19.81 -35.75
CA GLU A 679 -18.51 20.41 -34.97
C GLU A 679 -19.02 21.68 -34.29
N GLN A 680 -18.63 21.91 -33.03
CA GLN A 680 -19.14 23.03 -32.23
C GLN A 680 -18.90 24.40 -32.88
N GLN A 681 -17.80 24.57 -33.62
CA GLN A 681 -17.46 25.80 -34.32
C GLN A 681 -18.49 26.20 -35.39
N GLN A 682 -19.25 25.23 -35.90
CA GLN A 682 -20.28 25.49 -36.90
C GLN A 682 -21.48 26.25 -36.30
N ILE A 683 -21.68 26.22 -34.98
CA ILE A 683 -22.77 26.93 -34.28
C ILE A 683 -22.70 28.44 -34.58
N TYR A 684 -21.50 29.02 -34.70
CA TYR A 684 -21.30 30.44 -35.00
C TYR A 684 -21.78 30.87 -36.40
N GLY A 685 -22.00 29.91 -37.31
CA GLY A 685 -22.48 30.16 -38.66
C GLY A 685 -23.95 29.77 -38.90
N LEU A 686 -24.66 29.28 -37.88
CA LEU A 686 -26.04 28.84 -38.04
C LEU A 686 -26.99 30.04 -38.20
N PRO A 687 -27.98 29.98 -39.11
CA PRO A 687 -29.00 31.00 -39.23
C PRO A 687 -29.84 31.09 -37.95
N LEU A 688 -29.97 32.29 -37.37
CA LEU A 688 -30.74 32.57 -36.16
C LEU A 688 -31.64 33.78 -36.43
N PRO A 689 -32.93 33.58 -36.78
CA PRO A 689 -33.83 34.69 -37.09
C PRO A 689 -34.10 35.52 -35.84
N CYS A 690 -34.01 36.85 -35.96
CA CYS A 690 -34.34 37.76 -34.87
C CYS A 690 -35.85 37.87 -34.64
N ALA A 691 -36.24 38.33 -33.46
CA ALA A 691 -37.65 38.60 -33.18
C ALA A 691 -38.21 39.68 -34.13
N PRO A 692 -39.47 39.57 -34.57
CA PRO A 692 -40.11 40.61 -35.37
C PRO A 692 -40.15 41.95 -34.61
N ALA A 693 -40.08 43.06 -35.36
CA ALA A 693 -40.14 44.41 -34.80
C ALA A 693 -41.50 44.74 -34.19
N ASP A 694 -42.58 44.10 -34.67
CA ASP A 694 -43.90 44.15 -34.07
C ASP A 694 -43.95 43.23 -32.83
N PRO A 695 -44.14 43.76 -31.62
CA PRO A 695 -44.14 42.97 -30.40
C PRO A 695 -45.32 42.00 -30.28
N ASP A 696 -46.42 42.24 -31.02
CA ASP A 696 -47.65 41.44 -30.99
C ASP A 696 -47.69 40.39 -32.12
N ALA A 697 -46.77 40.47 -33.09
CA ALA A 697 -46.63 39.46 -34.13
C ALA A 697 -46.13 38.12 -33.55
N PRO A 698 -46.66 36.97 -34.01
CA PRO A 698 -46.14 35.66 -33.63
C PRO A 698 -44.64 35.55 -33.95
N ARG A 699 -43.88 35.00 -32.99
CA ARG A 699 -42.42 34.81 -33.13
C ARG A 699 -42.10 33.35 -33.43
N THR A 700 -41.03 33.11 -34.16
CA THR A 700 -40.44 31.76 -34.23
C THR A 700 -39.70 31.45 -32.92
N LEU A 701 -40.05 30.32 -32.30
CA LEU A 701 -39.35 29.80 -31.12
C LEU A 701 -38.12 29.02 -31.55
N LEU A 702 -36.94 29.38 -31.03
CA LEU A 702 -35.71 28.65 -31.31
C LEU A 702 -35.53 27.54 -30.26
N PHE A 703 -35.60 26.29 -30.71
CA PHE A 703 -35.42 25.13 -29.84
C PHE A 703 -34.00 24.57 -29.94
N PHE A 704 -33.28 24.57 -28.81
CA PHE A 704 -31.96 23.96 -28.71
C PHE A 704 -32.05 22.50 -28.22
N ALA A 705 -31.73 21.56 -29.12
CA ALA A 705 -31.72 20.12 -28.88
C ALA A 705 -30.30 19.54 -28.64
N GLY A 706 -29.28 20.39 -28.43
CA GLY A 706 -27.90 19.97 -28.20
C GLY A 706 -27.57 19.53 -26.76
N ARG A 707 -26.28 19.41 -26.44
CA ARG A 707 -25.76 19.11 -25.10
C ARG A 707 -25.17 20.37 -24.46
N ASN A 708 -24.94 20.35 -23.14
CA ASN A 708 -24.44 21.51 -22.38
C ASN A 708 -23.27 22.28 -23.01
N PRO A 709 -22.19 21.63 -23.51
CA PRO A 709 -21.03 22.38 -24.02
C PRO A 709 -21.39 23.29 -25.18
N ASP A 710 -22.44 22.96 -25.94
CA ASP A 710 -22.90 23.69 -27.11
C ASP A 710 -23.89 24.81 -26.78
N PHE A 711 -24.46 24.81 -25.56
CA PHE A 711 -25.50 25.77 -25.18
C PHE A 711 -24.98 27.20 -25.02
N GLY A 712 -23.83 27.38 -24.34
CA GLY A 712 -23.20 28.68 -24.18
C GLY A 712 -22.87 29.35 -25.53
N PRO A 713 -22.15 28.67 -26.44
CA PRO A 713 -21.93 29.16 -27.81
C PRO A 713 -23.24 29.51 -28.52
N PHE A 714 -24.27 28.67 -28.42
CA PHE A 714 -25.57 28.91 -29.06
C PHE A 714 -26.25 30.19 -28.55
N VAL A 715 -26.35 30.38 -27.23
CA VAL A 715 -26.95 31.58 -26.62
C VAL A 715 -26.15 32.83 -26.98
N ASN A 716 -24.81 32.75 -26.96
CA ASN A 716 -23.95 33.88 -27.28
C ASN A 716 -24.17 34.36 -28.73
N VAL A 717 -24.26 33.45 -29.69
CA VAL A 717 -24.55 33.82 -31.09
C VAL A 717 -25.95 34.43 -31.21
N ALA A 718 -26.96 33.83 -30.58
CA ALA A 718 -28.32 34.34 -30.61
C ALA A 718 -28.45 35.75 -30.01
N ALA A 719 -27.68 36.04 -28.95
CA ALA A 719 -27.71 37.34 -28.30
C ALA A 719 -26.87 38.41 -29.03
N GLN A 720 -25.72 38.05 -29.62
CA GLN A 720 -24.89 39.00 -30.37
C GLN A 720 -25.50 39.41 -31.71
N HIS A 721 -26.26 38.51 -32.37
CA HIS A 721 -26.76 38.75 -33.73
C HIS A 721 -27.94 39.73 -33.80
N CYS A 722 -28.77 39.81 -32.75
CA CYS A 722 -30.08 40.46 -32.79
C CYS A 722 -30.23 41.74 -31.95
N GLY A 723 -29.18 42.21 -31.28
CA GLY A 723 -29.20 43.46 -30.50
C GLY A 723 -30.29 43.46 -29.40
N ASP A 724 -31.10 44.52 -29.34
CA ASP A 724 -32.12 44.74 -28.29
C ASP A 724 -33.39 43.85 -28.44
N ALA A 725 -33.48 43.03 -29.49
CA ALA A 725 -34.64 42.16 -29.76
C ALA A 725 -34.22 40.68 -29.92
N PRO A 726 -33.68 40.06 -28.86
CA PRO A 726 -33.21 38.68 -28.93
C PRO A 726 -34.36 37.72 -29.22
N PRO A 727 -34.11 36.65 -30.00
CA PRO A 727 -35.14 35.66 -30.28
C PRO A 727 -35.51 34.86 -29.02
N PRO A 728 -36.76 34.39 -28.91
CA PRO A 728 -37.15 33.52 -27.81
C PRO A 728 -36.45 32.16 -27.96
N ILE A 729 -35.70 31.76 -26.95
CA ILE A 729 -35.02 30.46 -26.89
C ILE A 729 -35.73 29.55 -25.90
N LEU A 730 -35.95 28.30 -26.30
CA LEU A 730 -36.32 27.18 -25.45
C LEU A 730 -35.24 26.09 -25.58
N ALA A 731 -34.61 25.72 -24.48
CA ALA A 731 -33.63 24.64 -24.47
C ALA A 731 -34.23 23.33 -23.98
N ASN A 732 -33.63 22.21 -24.37
CA ASN A 732 -33.95 20.90 -23.83
C ASN A 732 -33.56 20.78 -22.34
N ASP A 733 -33.84 19.63 -21.74
CA ASP A 733 -33.56 19.31 -20.33
C ASP A 733 -32.09 19.25 -19.97
N THR A 734 -31.17 19.22 -20.93
CA THR A 734 -29.73 19.32 -20.62
C THR A 734 -29.33 20.73 -20.19
N ALA A 735 -30.15 21.74 -20.52
CA ALA A 735 -29.90 23.12 -20.11
C ALA A 735 -30.08 23.34 -18.61
N THR A 736 -30.75 22.45 -17.86
CA THR A 736 -30.82 22.54 -16.38
C THR A 736 -29.43 22.61 -15.74
N ARG A 737 -28.46 21.92 -16.35
CA ARG A 737 -27.05 21.95 -15.96
C ARG A 737 -26.34 23.23 -16.40
N ALA A 738 -26.75 23.81 -17.53
CA ALA A 738 -26.14 25.01 -18.09
C ALA A 738 -26.61 26.29 -17.37
N VAL A 739 -27.83 26.30 -16.85
CA VAL A 739 -28.35 27.41 -16.03
C VAL A 739 -27.73 27.45 -14.63
N SER A 740 -27.11 26.36 -14.16
CA SER A 740 -26.37 26.28 -12.89
C SER A 740 -24.83 26.33 -13.06
N ASP A 741 -24.31 26.25 -14.29
CA ASP A 741 -22.88 26.30 -14.58
C ASP A 741 -22.37 27.73 -14.86
N LYS A 742 -21.52 28.25 -13.98
CA LYS A 742 -20.91 29.58 -14.11
C LYS A 742 -20.20 29.81 -15.45
N LEU A 743 -19.62 28.78 -16.07
CA LEU A 743 -18.96 28.92 -17.38
C LEU A 743 -19.95 29.24 -18.49
N VAL A 744 -21.15 28.65 -18.42
CA VAL A 744 -22.22 28.91 -19.39
C VAL A 744 -22.95 30.21 -19.06
N GLN A 745 -23.17 30.51 -17.78
CA GLN A 745 -23.71 31.79 -17.33
C GLN A 745 -22.86 32.95 -17.87
N ASN A 746 -21.54 32.92 -17.65
CA ASN A 746 -20.60 33.95 -18.13
C ASN A 746 -20.56 34.13 -19.65
N ALA A 747 -21.04 33.16 -20.43
CA ALA A 747 -21.09 33.24 -21.90
C ALA A 747 -22.35 33.95 -22.43
N ALA A 748 -23.40 34.10 -21.61
CA ALA A 748 -24.63 34.79 -21.97
C ALA A 748 -24.63 36.24 -21.48
N PRO A 749 -25.23 37.19 -22.23
CA PRO A 749 -25.40 38.55 -21.73
C PRO A 749 -26.21 38.62 -20.43
N ILE A 750 -25.88 39.60 -19.59
CA ILE A 750 -26.57 39.86 -18.32
C ILE A 750 -28.06 40.14 -18.60
N GLY A 751 -28.95 39.50 -17.82
CA GLY A 751 -30.40 39.67 -17.96
C GLY A 751 -31.03 38.94 -19.15
N PHE A 752 -30.33 37.98 -19.77
CA PHE A 752 -30.86 37.21 -20.88
C PHE A 752 -31.82 36.10 -20.38
N PRO A 753 -33.13 36.16 -20.70
CA PRO A 753 -34.08 35.17 -20.21
C PRO A 753 -33.98 33.88 -21.03
N VAL A 754 -33.87 32.75 -20.33
CA VAL A 754 -33.79 31.42 -20.95
C VAL A 754 -34.96 30.57 -20.48
N ARG A 755 -35.68 29.99 -21.44
CA ARG A 755 -36.65 28.93 -21.15
C ARG A 755 -35.98 27.60 -21.37
N TYR A 756 -36.31 26.63 -20.54
CA TYR A 756 -35.76 25.29 -20.68
C TYR A 756 -36.77 24.25 -20.20
N VAL A 757 -36.72 23.07 -20.79
CA VAL A 757 -37.43 21.91 -20.28
C VAL A 757 -36.75 21.45 -19.00
N ALA A 758 -37.51 21.05 -17.99
CA ALA A 758 -36.99 20.40 -16.79
C ALA A 758 -37.82 19.16 -16.47
N LYS A 759 -37.15 18.16 -15.90
CA LYS A 759 -37.75 16.93 -15.36
C LYS A 759 -37.70 17.00 -13.83
N GLY A 760 -38.61 16.31 -13.14
CA GLY A 760 -38.66 16.38 -11.66
C GLY A 760 -38.92 17.79 -11.13
N VAL A 761 -39.71 18.57 -11.89
CA VAL A 761 -39.94 20.01 -11.73
C VAL A 761 -40.19 20.47 -10.29
N PRO A 762 -41.01 19.78 -9.45
CA PRO A 762 -41.25 20.23 -8.08
C PRO A 762 -40.00 20.37 -7.21
N ALA A 763 -38.92 19.63 -7.49
CA ALA A 763 -37.66 19.76 -6.76
C ALA A 763 -37.00 21.12 -7.05
N LEU A 764 -36.93 21.54 -8.32
CA LEU A 764 -36.33 22.82 -8.72
C LEU A 764 -37.15 23.99 -8.21
N LEU A 765 -38.49 23.88 -8.27
CA LEU A 765 -39.40 24.92 -7.82
C LEU A 765 -39.44 25.08 -6.29
N ALA A 766 -38.79 24.19 -5.54
CA ALA A 766 -38.60 24.38 -4.10
C ALA A 766 -37.69 25.58 -3.79
N GLY A 767 -36.91 26.06 -4.77
CA GLY A 767 -36.18 27.32 -4.68
C GLY A 767 -35.09 27.38 -3.61
N SER A 768 -34.51 28.57 -3.43
CA SER A 768 -33.30 28.74 -2.61
C SER A 768 -33.54 28.60 -1.11
N ASN A 769 -34.75 28.89 -0.62
CA ASN A 769 -35.13 28.66 0.77
C ASN A 769 -35.05 27.17 1.14
N CYS A 770 -35.22 26.25 0.18
CA CYS A 770 -35.14 24.82 0.43
C CYS A 770 -33.75 24.42 0.92
N VAL A 771 -32.70 25.03 0.35
CA VAL A 771 -31.31 24.74 0.72
C VAL A 771 -30.83 25.65 1.85
N ARG A 772 -31.30 26.91 1.91
CA ARG A 772 -30.88 27.88 2.95
C ARG A 772 -31.59 27.70 4.28
N ASP A 773 -32.92 27.59 4.24
CA ASP A 773 -33.80 27.68 5.41
C ASP A 773 -34.46 26.33 5.77
N GLY A 774 -34.27 25.30 4.94
CA GLY A 774 -34.83 23.97 5.15
C GLY A 774 -36.32 23.86 4.80
N ALA A 775 -36.86 24.81 4.04
CA ALA A 775 -38.26 24.84 3.65
C ALA A 775 -38.43 25.35 2.19
N PRO A 776 -39.37 24.80 1.40
CA PRO A 776 -39.55 25.21 0.02
C PRO A 776 -40.04 26.66 -0.09
N ASP A 777 -39.55 27.38 -1.10
CA ASP A 777 -39.95 28.76 -1.44
C ASP A 777 -41.31 28.77 -2.13
N ARG A 778 -42.22 29.63 -1.69
CA ARG A 778 -43.51 29.95 -2.34
C ARG A 778 -44.42 28.77 -2.71
N MET A 779 -44.15 27.54 -2.25
CA MET A 779 -45.03 26.39 -2.42
C MET A 779 -45.98 26.24 -1.23
N GLU A 780 -47.16 26.84 -1.31
CA GLU A 780 -48.13 26.88 -0.20
C GLU A 780 -48.46 25.49 0.38
N HIS A 781 -48.45 24.44 -0.45
CA HIS A 781 -48.88 23.08 -0.10
C HIS A 781 -47.80 22.03 -0.42
N ALA A 782 -46.55 22.28 -0.05
CA ALA A 782 -45.48 21.29 -0.19
C ALA A 782 -45.71 20.05 0.69
N GLY A 783 -45.59 18.86 0.07
CA GLY A 783 -45.71 17.55 0.72
C GLY A 783 -44.61 17.26 1.76
N LEU A 784 -44.81 16.21 2.56
CA LEU A 784 -43.89 15.85 3.65
C LEU A 784 -42.52 15.42 3.14
N SER A 785 -42.44 14.62 2.07
CA SER A 785 -41.16 14.26 1.45
C SER A 785 -40.36 15.47 0.97
N LEU A 786 -41.00 16.45 0.33
CA LEU A 786 -40.30 17.66 -0.14
C LEU A 786 -39.75 18.50 1.03
N ARG A 787 -40.52 18.68 2.10
CA ARG A 787 -40.05 19.38 3.31
C ARG A 787 -38.87 18.64 3.96
N SER A 788 -38.93 17.30 3.97
CA SER A 788 -37.84 16.48 4.48
C SER A 788 -36.59 16.57 3.64
N LEU A 789 -36.72 16.64 2.30
CA LEU A 789 -35.60 16.87 1.40
C LEU A 789 -34.92 18.20 1.74
N CYS A 790 -35.70 19.29 1.81
CA CYS A 790 -35.17 20.62 2.12
C CYS A 790 -34.43 20.65 3.47
N ALA A 791 -35.05 20.12 4.52
CA ALA A 791 -34.44 20.10 5.86
C ALA A 791 -33.10 19.35 5.89
N GLU A 792 -32.99 18.21 5.21
CA GLU A 792 -31.75 17.44 5.14
C GLU A 792 -30.72 18.06 4.19
N LEU A 793 -31.13 18.70 3.09
CA LEU A 793 -30.22 19.44 2.20
C LEU A 793 -29.57 20.63 2.92
N THR A 794 -30.34 21.39 3.70
CA THR A 794 -29.79 22.46 4.55
C THR A 794 -28.81 21.91 5.58
N GLN A 795 -29.06 20.72 6.12
CA GLN A 795 -28.07 20.08 7.01
C GLN A 795 -26.83 19.64 6.23
N LEU A 796 -27.00 19.06 5.05
CA LEU A 796 -25.92 18.57 4.20
C LEU A 796 -24.97 19.72 3.82
N ARG A 797 -25.51 20.85 3.35
CA ARG A 797 -24.74 22.07 3.04
C ARG A 797 -23.99 22.66 4.25
N ARG A 798 -24.51 22.48 5.47
CA ARG A 798 -23.81 22.88 6.70
C ARG A 798 -22.66 21.94 7.07
N ASP A 799 -22.83 20.65 6.79
CA ASP A 799 -21.85 19.62 7.12
C ASP A 799 -20.71 19.53 6.08
N LEU A 800 -21.00 19.87 4.82
CA LEU A 800 -20.12 19.69 3.66
C LEU A 800 -19.73 21.05 3.06
N PRO A 801 -18.55 21.60 3.41
CA PRO A 801 -18.14 22.95 3.03
C PRO A 801 -17.92 23.17 1.53
N HIS A 802 -17.73 22.14 0.72
CA HIS A 802 -17.55 22.27 -0.74
C HIS A 802 -18.86 22.11 -1.51
N PHE A 803 -19.92 21.63 -0.86
CA PHE A 803 -21.24 21.47 -1.47
C PHE A 803 -22.01 22.79 -1.45
N HIS A 804 -22.19 23.38 -2.63
CA HIS A 804 -22.69 24.76 -2.78
C HIS A 804 -23.83 24.84 -3.81
N GLU A 805 -24.94 24.14 -3.54
CA GLU A 805 -26.15 24.28 -4.36
C GLU A 805 -26.98 25.52 -3.94
N SER A 806 -27.43 26.28 -4.94
CA SER A 806 -28.31 27.44 -4.73
C SER A 806 -29.75 27.04 -4.41
N TRP A 807 -30.22 25.97 -5.04
CA TRP A 807 -31.53 25.33 -4.85
C TRP A 807 -31.40 23.86 -5.30
N PRO A 808 -32.36 22.97 -4.99
CA PRO A 808 -32.25 21.57 -5.39
C PRO A 808 -32.34 21.39 -6.92
N GLY A 809 -31.39 20.68 -7.52
CA GLY A 809 -31.46 20.26 -8.93
C GLY A 809 -32.53 19.20 -9.22
N ASP A 810 -32.81 18.98 -10.52
CA ASP A 810 -33.68 17.88 -10.99
C ASP A 810 -33.17 16.52 -10.48
N ARG A 811 -31.88 16.30 -10.63
CA ARG A 811 -31.15 15.09 -10.25
C ARG A 811 -31.25 14.78 -8.77
N THR A 812 -31.07 15.78 -7.92
CA THR A 812 -31.21 15.67 -6.47
C THR A 812 -32.59 15.11 -6.09
N GLY A 813 -33.64 15.61 -6.74
CA GLY A 813 -35.00 15.14 -6.51
C GLY A 813 -35.28 13.75 -7.07
N ILE A 814 -34.82 13.48 -8.29
CA ILE A 814 -35.03 12.19 -8.95
C ILE A 814 -34.33 11.07 -8.17
N THR A 815 -33.06 11.24 -7.78
CA THR A 815 -32.34 10.18 -7.05
C THR A 815 -32.90 9.94 -5.65
N PHE A 816 -33.39 11.00 -4.98
CA PHE A 816 -34.11 10.88 -3.72
C PHE A 816 -35.35 9.97 -3.86
N ASP A 817 -36.18 10.21 -4.87
CA ASP A 817 -37.39 9.42 -5.13
C ASP A 817 -37.09 7.99 -5.57
N VAL A 818 -36.10 7.80 -6.44
CA VAL A 818 -35.66 6.46 -6.87
C VAL A 818 -35.25 5.61 -5.67
N ALA A 819 -34.49 6.17 -4.74
CA ALA A 819 -34.10 5.46 -3.53
C ALA A 819 -35.30 5.18 -2.60
N GLU A 820 -36.26 6.11 -2.44
CA GLU A 820 -37.53 5.88 -1.73
C GLU A 820 -38.33 4.72 -2.36
N LEU A 821 -38.46 4.67 -3.69
CA LEU A 821 -39.18 3.59 -4.39
C LEU A 821 -38.60 2.21 -4.08
N PHE A 822 -37.27 2.06 -4.12
CA PHE A 822 -36.62 0.80 -3.74
C PHE A 822 -36.84 0.45 -2.26
N LEU A 823 -36.72 1.41 -1.35
CA LEU A 823 -36.93 1.19 0.08
C LEU A 823 -38.39 0.75 0.35
N ARG A 824 -39.37 1.39 -0.29
CA ARG A 824 -40.79 1.03 -0.19
C ARG A 824 -41.09 -0.33 -0.79
N ALA A 825 -40.50 -0.65 -1.94
CA ALA A 825 -40.61 -1.97 -2.54
C ALA A 825 -40.10 -3.05 -1.58
N VAL A 826 -38.94 -2.85 -0.93
CA VAL A 826 -38.41 -3.79 0.08
C VAL A 826 -39.33 -3.86 1.30
N GLN A 827 -39.78 -2.73 1.84
CA GLN A 827 -40.65 -2.67 3.01
C GLN A 827 -41.95 -3.45 2.77
N ARG A 828 -42.61 -3.21 1.64
CA ARG A 828 -43.84 -3.89 1.21
C ARG A 828 -43.63 -5.38 0.95
N ASN A 829 -42.52 -5.75 0.32
CA ASN A 829 -42.21 -7.15 0.05
C ASN A 829 -41.96 -7.94 1.35
N ARG A 830 -41.48 -7.27 2.41
CA ARG A 830 -41.21 -7.87 3.73
C ARG A 830 -42.40 -7.87 4.68
N SER A 831 -43.40 -7.02 4.49
CA SER A 831 -44.58 -6.98 5.36
C SER A 831 -45.54 -8.17 5.17
N ARG A 832 -45.27 -9.07 4.20
CA ARG A 832 -46.11 -10.24 3.92
C ARG A 832 -45.95 -11.34 4.97
N PRO A 833 -47.06 -11.87 5.54
CA PRO A 833 -47.03 -12.77 6.69
C PRO A 833 -46.42 -14.16 6.41
N GLU A 834 -46.43 -14.66 5.16
CA GLU A 834 -45.84 -15.99 4.86
C GLU A 834 -44.30 -16.00 4.81
N ARG A 835 -43.65 -14.83 4.84
CA ARG A 835 -42.18 -14.74 4.91
C ARG A 835 -41.73 -14.76 6.36
N SER A 836 -41.39 -15.97 6.83
CA SER A 836 -40.72 -16.15 8.11
C SER A 836 -39.49 -15.25 8.19
N ALA A 837 -39.34 -14.52 9.29
CA ALA A 837 -38.26 -13.57 9.56
C ALA A 837 -36.84 -14.19 9.55
N ALA A 838 -36.73 -15.49 9.27
CA ALA A 838 -35.53 -16.31 9.43
C ALA A 838 -34.51 -16.18 8.28
N ASP A 839 -34.89 -15.90 7.03
CA ASP A 839 -33.93 -16.05 5.91
C ASP A 839 -33.19 -14.77 5.49
N GLY A 840 -33.62 -13.58 5.92
CA GLY A 840 -32.86 -12.32 5.76
C GLY A 840 -32.48 -11.88 4.33
N ALA A 841 -32.69 -12.71 3.31
CA ALA A 841 -32.30 -12.48 1.94
C ALA A 841 -33.39 -11.71 1.19
N ILE A 842 -33.00 -10.62 0.53
CA ILE A 842 -33.88 -9.85 -0.33
C ILE A 842 -33.84 -10.48 -1.72
N ASP A 843 -35.00 -10.93 -2.21
CA ASP A 843 -35.13 -11.43 -3.58
C ASP A 843 -35.27 -10.26 -4.55
N ARG A 844 -34.21 -10.00 -5.33
CA ARG A 844 -34.15 -8.93 -6.33
C ARG A 844 -35.29 -8.99 -7.36
N ALA A 845 -35.64 -10.18 -7.84
CA ALA A 845 -36.69 -10.32 -8.84
C ALA A 845 -38.05 -9.96 -8.25
N ALA A 846 -38.29 -10.37 -6.99
CA ALA A 846 -39.49 -9.97 -6.27
C ALA A 846 -39.55 -8.44 -6.07
N ILE A 847 -38.44 -7.77 -5.73
CA ILE A 847 -38.38 -6.31 -5.63
C ILE A 847 -38.69 -5.65 -6.99
N GLY A 848 -38.14 -6.18 -8.09
CA GLY A 848 -38.48 -5.71 -9.44
C GLY A 848 -39.97 -5.80 -9.75
N LEU A 849 -40.65 -6.85 -9.28
CA LEU A 849 -42.10 -7.00 -9.43
C LEU A 849 -42.90 -6.04 -8.53
N GLU A 850 -42.42 -5.74 -7.31
CA GLU A 850 -43.06 -4.72 -6.46
C GLU A 850 -42.96 -3.33 -7.09
N LEU A 851 -41.85 -2.99 -7.76
CA LEU A 851 -41.68 -1.71 -8.44
C LEU A 851 -42.69 -1.48 -9.57
N ARG A 852 -43.22 -2.55 -10.17
CA ARG A 852 -44.28 -2.49 -11.21
C ARG A 852 -45.69 -2.35 -10.63
N ARG A 853 -45.87 -2.41 -9.31
CA ARG A 853 -47.20 -2.36 -8.71
C ARG A 853 -47.78 -0.94 -8.78
N PRO A 854 -49.02 -0.76 -9.26
CA PRO A 854 -49.65 0.56 -9.33
C PRO A 854 -49.96 1.14 -7.94
N ASP A 855 -50.04 0.28 -6.91
CA ASP A 855 -50.34 0.63 -5.53
C ASP A 855 -49.09 0.65 -4.63
N LEU A 856 -47.90 0.80 -5.22
CA LEU A 856 -46.69 1.09 -4.45
C LEU A 856 -46.79 2.49 -3.86
N ASP A 857 -47.24 2.57 -2.61
CA ASP A 857 -47.46 3.81 -1.86
C ASP A 857 -46.11 4.45 -1.46
N ALA A 858 -45.53 5.22 -2.39
CA ALA A 858 -44.32 6.01 -2.19
C ALA A 858 -44.66 7.51 -2.29
N ASP A 859 -44.29 8.28 -1.27
CA ASP A 859 -44.43 9.76 -1.27
C ASP A 859 -43.25 10.37 -2.05
N THR A 860 -43.38 10.39 -3.37
CA THR A 860 -42.37 10.91 -4.31
C THR A 860 -42.57 12.39 -4.62
N ILE A 861 -41.47 13.15 -4.77
CA ILE A 861 -41.49 14.59 -5.00
C ILE A 861 -41.61 14.95 -6.49
N THR A 862 -41.05 14.13 -7.37
CA THR A 862 -40.91 14.38 -8.81
C THR A 862 -42.14 14.00 -9.62
N GLY A 863 -43.26 13.69 -8.95
CA GLY A 863 -44.50 13.22 -9.54
C GLY A 863 -44.96 11.91 -8.91
N LYS A 864 -46.15 11.42 -9.25
CA LYS A 864 -46.64 10.11 -8.79
C LYS A 864 -46.10 9.02 -9.70
N LEU A 865 -44.89 8.53 -9.42
CA LEU A 865 -44.17 7.61 -10.29
C LEU A 865 -44.80 6.21 -10.30
N ARG A 866 -45.35 5.77 -11.43
CA ARG A 866 -45.93 4.42 -11.59
C ARG A 866 -45.39 3.71 -12.82
N PHE A 867 -45.02 2.44 -12.65
CA PHE A 867 -44.43 1.58 -13.68
C PHE A 867 -45.36 0.40 -14.06
N ASP A 868 -46.66 0.67 -14.04
CA ASP A 868 -47.74 -0.28 -14.29
C ASP A 868 -48.06 -0.46 -15.78
N GLY A 869 -47.45 0.34 -16.65
CA GLY A 869 -47.56 0.22 -18.11
C GLY A 869 -46.81 -0.99 -18.69
N PRO A 870 -47.03 -1.28 -19.99
CA PRO A 870 -46.36 -2.39 -20.69
C PRO A 870 -44.84 -2.19 -20.82
N GLY A 871 -44.38 -0.93 -20.80
CA GLY A 871 -42.97 -0.56 -20.79
C GLY A 871 -42.37 -0.43 -19.40
N GLY A 872 -41.23 0.23 -19.32
CA GLY A 872 -40.51 0.57 -18.09
C GLY A 872 -40.58 2.06 -17.73
N ILE A 873 -41.33 2.86 -18.48
CA ILE A 873 -41.36 4.33 -18.33
C ILE A 873 -42.43 4.73 -17.31
N ALA A 874 -42.09 5.64 -16.40
CA ALA A 874 -42.99 6.10 -15.35
C ALA A 874 -44.14 6.93 -15.94
N THR A 875 -45.38 6.55 -15.62
CA THR A 875 -46.52 7.47 -15.76
C THR A 875 -46.60 8.37 -14.53
N GLY A 876 -47.01 9.63 -14.74
CA GLY A 876 -47.19 10.59 -13.65
C GLY A 876 -45.91 11.29 -13.16
N ALA A 877 -44.76 11.02 -13.80
CA ALA A 877 -43.53 11.78 -13.63
C ALA A 877 -43.70 13.22 -14.15
N SER A 878 -43.08 14.17 -13.48
CA SER A 878 -43.22 15.59 -13.82
C SER A 878 -42.22 16.05 -14.88
N ILE A 879 -42.72 16.83 -15.84
CA ILE A 879 -41.94 17.56 -16.84
C ILE A 879 -42.59 18.92 -17.08
N GLY A 880 -41.80 19.95 -17.32
CA GLY A 880 -42.34 21.30 -17.51
C GLY A 880 -41.37 22.23 -18.19
N VAL A 881 -41.90 23.37 -18.64
CA VAL A 881 -41.09 24.47 -19.16
C VAL A 881 -40.90 25.47 -18.03
N LEU A 882 -39.64 25.70 -17.68
CA LEU A 882 -39.21 26.67 -16.70
C LEU A 882 -38.57 27.88 -17.39
N VAL A 883 -38.56 29.00 -16.69
CA VAL A 883 -37.89 30.23 -17.14
C VAL A 883 -37.05 30.80 -16.02
N THR A 884 -35.82 31.18 -16.36
CA THR A 884 -35.03 32.11 -15.55
C THR A 884 -35.07 33.49 -16.18
N SER A 885 -35.29 34.52 -15.36
CA SER A 885 -35.26 35.92 -15.80
C SER A 885 -33.85 36.43 -16.04
N ASP A 886 -32.85 35.82 -15.42
CA ASP A 886 -31.44 36.11 -15.66
C ASP A 886 -30.62 34.82 -15.54
N LEU A 887 -29.98 34.41 -16.64
CA LEU A 887 -29.08 33.26 -16.62
C LEU A 887 -27.89 33.49 -15.66
N ASN A 888 -27.50 34.75 -15.43
CA ASN A 888 -26.32 35.11 -14.65
C ASN A 888 -26.57 35.26 -13.14
N ASP A 889 -27.81 35.19 -12.69
CA ASP A 889 -28.16 35.33 -11.26
C ASP A 889 -28.50 33.95 -10.65
N PRO A 890 -27.53 33.30 -9.96
CA PRO A 890 -27.72 31.99 -9.35
C PRO A 890 -28.55 32.05 -8.06
N ASP A 891 -29.08 33.22 -7.66
CA ASP A 891 -29.95 33.37 -6.49
C ASP A 891 -31.43 33.53 -6.89
N LEU A 892 -31.73 33.64 -8.19
CA LEU A 892 -33.10 33.69 -8.73
C LEU A 892 -33.60 32.27 -9.07
N PRO A 893 -34.49 31.68 -8.24
CA PRO A 893 -35.02 30.36 -8.55
C PRO A 893 -35.87 30.40 -9.83
N PRO A 894 -35.91 29.30 -10.59
CA PRO A 894 -36.69 29.25 -11.82
C PRO A 894 -38.19 29.36 -11.54
N LYS A 895 -38.91 30.03 -12.44
CA LYS A 895 -40.37 30.10 -12.42
C LYS A 895 -40.96 29.11 -13.42
N CYS A 896 -42.15 28.60 -13.09
CA CYS A 896 -42.87 27.64 -13.91
C CYS A 896 -43.77 28.33 -14.94
N LEU A 897 -43.67 27.92 -16.21
CA LEU A 897 -44.57 28.35 -17.28
C LEU A 897 -45.71 27.35 -17.51
N VAL A 898 -45.35 26.06 -17.60
CA VAL A 898 -46.30 24.95 -17.73
C VAL A 898 -45.65 23.69 -17.16
N MET A 899 -46.44 22.83 -16.52
CA MET A 899 -45.96 21.55 -15.97
C MET A 899 -47.01 20.45 -16.14
N TYR A 900 -46.56 19.28 -16.59
CA TYR A 900 -47.34 18.05 -16.64
C TYR A 900 -46.90 17.03 -15.58
N PRO A 901 -47.79 16.12 -15.15
CA PRO A 901 -49.23 16.11 -15.45
C PRO A 901 -49.95 17.31 -14.81
N ILE A 902 -50.95 17.87 -15.50
CA ILE A 902 -51.83 18.89 -14.92
C ILE A 902 -52.70 18.19 -13.88
N ALA A 903 -52.38 18.41 -12.60
CA ALA A 903 -53.10 17.77 -11.51
C ALA A 903 -54.53 18.33 -11.43
N PRO A 904 -55.59 17.49 -11.53
CA PRO A 904 -56.98 17.96 -11.55
C PRO A 904 -57.41 18.69 -10.26
N GLU A 905 -56.70 18.43 -9.15
CA GLU A 905 -56.91 19.10 -7.86
C GLU A 905 -56.31 20.51 -7.81
N ARG A 906 -55.35 20.83 -8.70
CA ARG A 906 -54.75 22.17 -8.79
C ARG A 906 -55.64 23.02 -9.68
N ARG A 907 -56.19 24.09 -9.12
CA ARG A 907 -57.06 25.05 -9.82
C ARG A 907 -56.32 25.90 -10.88
N THR A 908 -55.05 25.61 -11.15
CA THR A 908 -54.18 26.38 -12.07
C THR A 908 -54.15 25.69 -13.43
N PRO A 909 -54.56 26.36 -14.52
CA PRO A 909 -54.63 25.75 -15.84
C PRO A 909 -53.25 25.34 -16.40
N THR A 910 -52.16 25.91 -15.88
CA THR A 910 -50.77 25.62 -16.28
C THR A 910 -50.18 24.38 -15.64
N GLY A 911 -50.84 23.77 -14.65
CA GLY A 911 -50.32 22.65 -13.86
C GLY A 911 -49.22 23.00 -12.84
N CYS A 912 -48.65 24.20 -12.93
CA CYS A 912 -47.63 24.70 -12.01
C CYS A 912 -48.12 24.72 -10.55
N PRO A 913 -47.26 24.40 -9.57
CA PRO A 913 -47.57 24.61 -8.16
C PRO A 913 -47.91 26.09 -7.88
N ALA A 914 -48.94 26.33 -7.07
CA ALA A 914 -49.34 27.69 -6.70
C ALA A 914 -48.17 28.46 -6.07
N GLY A 915 -47.93 29.69 -6.54
CA GLY A 915 -46.86 30.58 -6.07
C GLY A 915 -45.53 30.41 -6.80
N THR A 916 -45.43 29.48 -7.74
CA THR A 916 -44.23 29.21 -8.54
C THR A 916 -44.37 29.69 -9.99
N GLU A 917 -45.53 30.23 -10.38
CA GLU A 917 -45.83 30.64 -11.75
C GLU A 917 -45.01 31.86 -12.20
N SER A 918 -44.71 31.94 -13.49
CA SER A 918 -44.13 33.13 -14.11
C SER A 918 -45.20 34.20 -14.38
N ASP A 919 -44.94 35.43 -13.95
CA ASP A 919 -45.77 36.59 -14.25
C ASP A 919 -45.50 37.18 -15.65
N GLY A 920 -44.40 36.76 -16.28
CA GLY A 920 -43.91 37.36 -17.54
C GLY A 920 -44.55 36.79 -18.81
N GLU A 921 -45.16 35.60 -18.73
CA GLU A 921 -45.74 34.90 -19.87
C GLU A 921 -47.02 34.16 -19.47
N LYS A 922 -48.08 34.39 -20.24
CA LYS A 922 -49.36 33.67 -20.06
C LYS A 922 -49.34 32.39 -20.90
N TRP A 923 -49.94 31.34 -20.37
CA TRP A 923 -50.17 30.10 -21.09
C TRP A 923 -51.63 29.68 -20.93
N GLU A 924 -52.23 29.27 -22.04
CA GLU A 924 -53.58 28.72 -22.10
C GLU A 924 -53.52 27.33 -22.72
N GLN A 925 -54.28 26.40 -22.17
CA GLN A 925 -54.35 25.05 -22.70
C GLN A 925 -54.81 25.11 -24.17
N PRO A 926 -54.00 24.61 -25.12
CA PRO A 926 -54.38 24.58 -26.53
C PRO A 926 -55.70 23.81 -26.69
N THR A 927 -56.65 24.38 -27.42
CA THR A 927 -57.86 23.67 -27.85
C THR A 927 -57.55 23.00 -29.18
N GLY A 928 -57.36 21.68 -29.17
CA GLY A 928 -57.00 20.91 -30.35
C GLY A 928 -56.84 19.44 -30.03
#